data_AF-A0A7Y5KYN3-F1
#
_entry.id   AF-A0A7Y5KYN3-F1
#
_cell.length_a   1.000
_cell.length_b   1.000
_cell.length_c   1.000
_cell.angle_alpha   90.00
_cell.angle_beta   90.00
_cell.angle_gamma   90.00
#
_symmetry.space_group_name_H-M   'P 1'
#
loop_
_entity.id
_entity.type
_entity.pdbx_description
1 polymer ?
#
loop_
_entity_poly.entity_id
_entity_poly.type
_entity_poly.pdbx_seq_one_letter_code
_entity_poly.pdbx_strand_id
1 'polypeptide(L)'
;MLLAGGVAWASGCEDDFDTKTPSGPKATFGDDLYGVFCDRLGADVLQEDLTGASYDGICHYDENGEYADEVDTNYLPPVSTDAAVEARRVSLAKMHTLVRRRGELVRAFNATFPDVDIDNPATEDSSDKVNLLTALMEFSQKLAILYENNPYDPLPGADPLAPKTTRALGDVFDAVGLSVEAKEMLARMWARRGYRPSNVGLGAMRSTLAYPNLRELTTSAVSLLGPLGDANPELRQALSVLKEEMAFMKPETSGLPPLTFAGPAQLNRPRTTIEMMRELMLAQDDRFAPSPDAPTRYIAMRDRRGYVVPTSVSGAFFDGDGDGLADVDAFGRFVDAQGNASAVDTPFAIPGLPAIGTFDEFGRPTSELYAYVDTSRTPAASLSTVLTPLLDATEYADPSDPNAFQYEYETLMYALAGMNVLLGPREEAEYDFETEKVVPLGTDCASCFEYTRFRGEDSPLVDLIYGLGQVVGDKDSDALLLGLIDLAENHEPEMARLAAAALRIKEISDEHDELAAQGQILPAGLPYENPVWDEAAQVISRIASEPRLVKNLVGALANPAIVSPIGGSNHMGETIALFASTVDELNYDPTDLNGPSLNLTDGGFSISDPHNLVDVNAPRNGKNRTILEKSLQLIYDASGARTCNKDGAVVNASLFGIDLEWPIFGDPYGPCELMQMEDLAAFYFGAVLDPSHPKRSEFKLKDNALNDIMDALGFAASPDEMFEESSGITGMTTHPSTSALMRLVYFGARSDHYPNMPDHDSLNEGGKTDTFIYGMLEPVATQLCNGNILCDGPDQTLRIRTRNSMFAWERRGFLDYMRPVVTAFANVSCSEDVSICDTESIRGERMLLDMMETFWRHYPGPDHGSECDHNVPKDDPRYCSAAGLNRYEPIIEKAMRTDIIPALHEFAVAAHEVSKITIERGPNAGQTLTGSEILEITTKILLSQDYSAQTGLKDRKGIKTAKWVDGTVQNQVTPFNIMTDALHQMDVSFDGAEDGEIRKAQWKRARSQLVDVLLATEGTGENTRFKIRGVMPLLATVLKLTREQVNSHCPNRETGAQCTWAKADLARNLADALSSPFTAALVDLVEKIRQDPAARRALERFLTHILQENGSGEELQGTLASMVDAMQVLADDEKLVPIMRAASVALEPDKGAADTTLMVLQALTSDEYDRYHVIDKVLANLVTPMVGPSGGAELSPMEVFMDVITEVHRADPTDPFAPLDPTDYGYIMKVMRDFMLSETRGLEQIYAIVRKRKHQ
;
A
#
# COMPACT_ATOMS: atom_id res chain seq x y z
N MET A 1 42.08 -35.03 9.64
CA MET A 1 43.53 -34.94 9.84
C MET A 1 43.99 -33.59 10.38
N LEU A 2 43.07 -32.71 10.82
CA LEU A 2 43.38 -31.53 11.64
C LEU A 2 43.06 -31.73 13.14
N LEU A 3 42.95 -32.99 13.57
CA LEU A 3 42.83 -33.36 14.98
C LEU A 3 43.68 -34.60 15.26
N ALA A 4 44.93 -34.67 14.81
CA ALA A 4 45.88 -35.65 15.33
C ALA A 4 47.33 -35.11 15.49
N GLY A 5 47.60 -33.85 15.14
CA GLY A 5 48.93 -33.24 15.29
C GLY A 5 49.12 -32.39 16.55
N GLY A 6 48.07 -32.04 17.30
CA GLY A 6 48.13 -31.02 18.37
C GLY A 6 48.10 -31.53 19.82
N VAL A 7 48.45 -32.80 20.11
CA VAL A 7 48.43 -33.32 21.51
C VAL A 7 49.75 -34.02 21.89
N ALA A 8 50.85 -33.74 21.21
CA ALA A 8 52.18 -34.26 21.58
C ALA A 8 53.16 -33.19 22.06
N TRP A 9 52.68 -32.03 22.54
CA TRP A 9 53.52 -30.96 23.10
C TRP A 9 53.08 -30.49 24.49
N ALA A 10 52.50 -31.38 25.30
CA ALA A 10 52.16 -31.09 26.70
C ALA A 10 52.53 -32.22 27.68
N SER A 11 53.66 -32.89 27.46
CA SER A 11 54.30 -33.71 28.50
C SER A 11 55.82 -33.70 28.33
N GLY A 12 56.42 -32.64 28.84
CA GLY A 12 57.87 -32.41 28.83
C GLY A 12 58.21 -31.17 29.63
N CYS A 13 57.91 -31.15 30.93
CA CYS A 13 58.64 -30.27 31.83
C CYS A 13 60.06 -30.83 31.94
N GLU A 14 61.03 -30.18 31.30
CA GLU A 14 62.43 -30.26 31.70
C GLU A 14 63.01 -28.85 31.68
N ASP A 15 63.57 -28.44 32.82
CA ASP A 15 64.19 -27.16 33.09
C ASP A 15 65.55 -27.07 32.36
N ASP A 16 65.66 -26.22 31.34
CA ASP A 16 66.79 -25.33 31.03
C ASP A 16 66.68 -24.84 29.57
N PHE A 17 65.99 -23.72 29.35
CA PHE A 17 66.08 -22.99 28.08
C PHE A 17 67.18 -21.92 28.17
N ASP A 18 68.19 -22.09 27.31
CA ASP A 18 69.26 -21.13 27.05
C ASP A 18 68.66 -19.78 26.59
N THR A 19 68.98 -18.70 27.31
CA THR A 19 68.44 -17.35 27.10
C THR A 19 69.26 -16.50 26.12
N LYS A 20 70.00 -17.14 25.20
CA LYS A 20 70.93 -16.42 24.28
C LYS A 20 70.71 -16.60 22.78
N THR A 21 69.62 -17.20 22.34
CA THR A 21 69.17 -17.06 20.94
C THR A 21 68.28 -15.81 20.82
N PRO A 22 68.56 -14.89 19.88
CA PRO A 22 67.61 -13.82 19.58
C PRO A 22 66.28 -14.47 19.20
N SER A 23 65.18 -14.07 19.84
CA SER A 23 63.85 -14.49 19.44
C SER A 23 63.65 -14.01 18.00
N GLY A 24 63.54 -14.95 17.05
CA GLY A 24 63.05 -14.65 15.71
C GLY A 24 61.69 -13.94 15.77
N PRO A 25 61.23 -13.33 14.67
CA PRO A 25 59.91 -12.72 14.62
C PRO A 25 58.85 -13.73 15.05
N LYS A 26 57.91 -13.31 15.90
CA LYS A 26 56.79 -14.17 16.34
C LYS A 26 55.81 -14.30 15.18
N ALA A 27 55.69 -15.50 14.62
CA ALA A 27 54.63 -15.84 13.68
C ALA A 27 53.26 -15.52 14.30
N THR A 28 52.35 -14.92 13.53
CA THR A 28 50.98 -14.69 13.97
C THR A 28 50.12 -15.93 13.71
N PHE A 29 48.93 -16.00 14.32
CA PHE A 29 47.99 -17.09 14.01
C PHE A 29 47.61 -17.13 12.50
N GLY A 30 47.55 -15.97 11.85
CA GLY A 30 47.37 -15.88 10.39
C GLY A 30 48.54 -16.43 9.57
N ASP A 31 49.78 -16.34 10.05
CA ASP A 31 50.94 -16.99 9.43
C ASP A 31 50.80 -18.51 9.49
N ASP A 32 50.42 -19.05 10.65
CA ASP A 32 50.20 -20.49 10.83
C ASP A 32 49.06 -21.00 9.93
N LEU A 33 47.94 -20.25 9.83
CA LEU A 33 46.84 -20.59 8.93
C LEU A 33 47.28 -20.56 7.47
N TYR A 34 48.00 -19.52 7.05
CA TYR A 34 48.57 -19.46 5.69
C TYR A 34 49.44 -20.68 5.41
N GLY A 35 50.34 -21.06 6.33
CA GLY A 35 51.20 -22.23 6.19
C GLY A 35 50.41 -23.52 5.98
N VAL A 36 49.35 -23.75 6.78
CA VAL A 36 48.47 -24.92 6.63
C VAL A 36 47.76 -24.96 5.27
N PHE A 37 47.22 -23.82 4.82
CA PHE A 37 46.56 -23.75 3.51
C PHE A 37 47.55 -23.88 2.34
N CYS A 38 48.75 -23.30 2.49
CA CYS A 38 49.83 -23.39 1.53
C CYS A 38 50.35 -24.82 1.39
N ASP A 39 50.60 -25.52 2.50
CA ASP A 39 51.00 -26.93 2.51
C ASP A 39 49.95 -27.81 1.87
N ARG A 40 48.68 -27.55 2.15
CA ARG A 40 47.57 -28.31 1.57
C ARG A 40 47.49 -28.09 0.06
N LEU A 41 47.57 -26.84 -0.39
CA LEU A 41 47.59 -26.54 -1.82
C LEU A 41 48.79 -27.24 -2.48
N GLY A 42 49.98 -27.10 -1.91
CA GLY A 42 51.20 -27.75 -2.37
C GLY A 42 51.05 -29.26 -2.51
N ALA A 43 50.52 -29.93 -1.48
CA ALA A 43 50.28 -31.37 -1.53
C ALA A 43 49.23 -31.79 -2.58
N ASP A 44 48.23 -30.96 -2.87
CA ASP A 44 47.21 -31.27 -3.88
C ASP A 44 47.71 -31.01 -5.31
N VAL A 45 48.45 -29.92 -5.54
CA VAL A 45 48.89 -29.52 -6.88
C VAL A 45 50.26 -30.09 -7.27
N LEU A 46 51.17 -30.34 -6.33
CA LEU A 46 52.50 -30.94 -6.56
C LEU A 46 52.53 -32.39 -6.04
N GLN A 47 51.67 -33.24 -6.59
CA GLN A 47 51.53 -34.65 -6.17
C GLN A 47 52.81 -35.47 -6.34
N GLU A 48 53.75 -35.01 -7.15
CA GLU A 48 55.08 -35.59 -7.29
C GLU A 48 56.04 -35.33 -6.11
N ASP A 49 55.76 -34.33 -5.27
CA ASP A 49 56.55 -34.01 -4.08
C ASP A 49 55.96 -34.71 -2.85
N LEU A 50 56.45 -35.92 -2.60
CA LEU A 50 56.02 -36.72 -1.45
C LEU A 50 56.55 -36.19 -0.10
N THR A 51 57.44 -35.19 -0.12
CA THR A 51 58.12 -34.68 1.09
C THR A 51 57.65 -33.28 1.48
N GLY A 52 57.10 -32.51 0.54
CA GLY A 52 56.76 -31.10 0.70
C GLY A 52 57.97 -30.15 0.66
N ALA A 53 59.19 -30.69 0.49
CA ALA A 53 60.42 -29.90 0.53
C ALA A 53 60.49 -28.82 -0.55
N SER A 54 59.80 -28.99 -1.68
CA SER A 54 59.81 -27.99 -2.75
C SER A 54 59.05 -26.71 -2.40
N TYR A 55 58.04 -26.79 -1.53
CA TYR A 55 57.19 -25.64 -1.16
C TYR A 55 57.30 -25.25 0.31
N ASP A 56 58.06 -25.98 1.13
CA ASP A 56 58.30 -25.68 2.54
C ASP A 56 58.70 -24.22 2.78
N GLY A 57 59.70 -23.71 2.04
CA GLY A 57 60.20 -22.35 2.20
C GLY A 57 59.19 -21.25 1.81
N ILE A 58 58.17 -21.54 1.00
CA ILE A 58 57.13 -20.55 0.66
C ILE A 58 55.90 -20.62 1.57
N CYS A 59 55.76 -21.73 2.32
CA CYS A 59 54.66 -21.99 3.24
C CYS A 59 55.05 -21.71 4.71
N HIS A 60 56.33 -21.81 5.07
CA HIS A 60 56.84 -21.61 6.43
C HIS A 60 58.03 -20.66 6.44
N TYR A 61 58.25 -20.03 7.60
CA TYR A 61 59.42 -19.20 7.85
C TYR A 61 60.72 -20.01 7.91
N ASP A 62 61.79 -19.44 7.39
CA ASP A 62 63.15 -19.92 7.66
C ASP A 62 63.63 -19.53 9.08
N GLU A 63 64.87 -19.91 9.44
CA GLU A 63 65.47 -19.57 10.73
C GLU A 63 65.60 -18.05 10.99
N ASN A 64 65.49 -17.22 9.96
CA ASN A 64 65.53 -15.76 10.04
C ASN A 64 64.13 -15.12 10.08
N GLY A 65 63.06 -15.91 9.93
CA GLY A 65 61.70 -15.39 9.84
C GLY A 65 61.35 -14.83 8.47
N GLU A 66 61.97 -15.33 7.40
CA GLU A 66 61.68 -14.95 6.02
C GLU A 66 60.98 -16.10 5.28
N TYR A 67 59.98 -15.78 4.46
CA TYR A 67 59.44 -16.72 3.47
C TYR A 67 60.23 -16.61 2.17
N ALA A 68 60.40 -17.71 1.45
CA ALA A 68 60.79 -17.69 0.05
C ALA A 68 59.64 -17.14 -0.82
N ASP A 69 59.98 -16.70 -2.04
CA ASP A 69 59.02 -16.16 -3.01
C ASP A 69 58.68 -17.17 -4.14
N GLU A 70 59.41 -18.29 -4.23
CA GLU A 70 59.25 -19.29 -5.29
C GLU A 70 59.41 -20.73 -4.77
N VAL A 71 58.67 -21.67 -5.37
CA VAL A 71 58.82 -23.12 -5.15
C VAL A 71 60.21 -23.58 -5.62
N ASP A 72 60.95 -24.28 -4.76
CA ASP A 72 62.25 -24.85 -5.10
C ASP A 72 62.09 -26.14 -5.91
N THR A 73 62.13 -25.97 -7.24
CA THR A 73 61.99 -27.08 -8.19
C THR A 73 63.13 -28.10 -8.15
N ASN A 74 64.24 -27.85 -7.44
CA ASN A 74 65.33 -28.81 -7.29
C ASN A 74 64.91 -30.05 -6.47
N TYR A 75 63.89 -29.92 -5.63
CA TYR A 75 63.31 -31.03 -4.86
C TYR A 75 62.28 -31.84 -5.63
N LEU A 76 61.90 -31.41 -6.84
CA LEU A 76 60.91 -32.12 -7.68
C LEU A 76 61.59 -33.18 -8.57
N PRO A 77 60.98 -34.37 -8.77
CA PRO A 77 61.54 -35.39 -9.67
C PRO A 77 61.48 -34.93 -11.14
N PRO A 78 62.39 -35.40 -12.03
CA PRO A 78 62.40 -35.00 -13.43
C PRO A 78 61.13 -35.44 -14.18
N VAL A 79 60.56 -34.55 -14.99
CA VAL A 79 59.41 -34.81 -15.89
C VAL A 79 59.88 -35.18 -17.29
N SER A 80 59.21 -36.13 -17.93
CA SER A 80 59.67 -36.72 -19.21
C SER A 80 58.63 -36.69 -20.34
N THR A 81 57.41 -36.22 -20.07
CA THR A 81 56.35 -36.08 -21.08
C THR A 81 55.88 -34.64 -21.14
N ASP A 82 55.49 -34.17 -22.32
CA ASP A 82 54.99 -32.80 -22.49
C ASP A 82 53.77 -32.51 -21.60
N ALA A 83 52.91 -33.51 -21.39
CA ALA A 83 51.76 -33.41 -20.48
C ALA A 83 52.19 -33.23 -19.01
N ALA A 84 53.23 -33.93 -18.56
CA ALA A 84 53.75 -33.79 -17.19
C ALA A 84 54.50 -32.46 -16.99
N VAL A 85 55.20 -31.97 -18.02
CA VAL A 85 55.83 -30.64 -18.03
C VAL A 85 54.75 -29.56 -17.87
N GLU A 86 53.67 -29.66 -18.64
CA GLU A 86 52.59 -28.69 -18.60
C GLU A 86 51.79 -28.73 -17.30
N ALA A 87 51.48 -29.94 -16.79
CA ALA A 87 50.85 -30.09 -15.48
C ALA A 87 51.68 -29.45 -14.37
N ARG A 88 53.00 -29.69 -14.34
CA ARG A 88 53.90 -29.05 -13.37
C ARG A 88 53.93 -27.55 -13.52
N ARG A 89 53.95 -27.01 -14.74
CA ARG A 89 53.91 -25.56 -14.98
C ARG A 89 52.68 -24.94 -14.32
N VAL A 90 51.50 -25.54 -14.51
CA VAL A 90 50.24 -25.07 -13.91
C VAL A 90 50.29 -25.19 -12.38
N SER A 91 50.79 -26.31 -11.83
CA SER A 91 50.93 -26.50 -10.39
C SER A 91 51.84 -25.44 -9.74
N LEU A 92 52.97 -25.13 -10.37
CA LEU A 92 53.85 -24.04 -9.93
C LEU A 92 53.14 -22.69 -10.01
N ALA A 93 52.41 -22.41 -11.09
CA ALA A 93 51.65 -21.17 -11.25
C ALA A 93 50.58 -20.98 -10.16
N LYS A 94 49.93 -22.06 -9.71
CA LYS A 94 48.99 -22.04 -8.57
C LYS A 94 49.69 -21.67 -7.26
N MET A 95 50.82 -22.29 -6.96
CA MET A 95 51.62 -21.98 -5.77
C MET A 95 52.13 -20.54 -5.77
N HIS A 96 52.70 -20.08 -6.90
CA HIS A 96 53.16 -18.69 -7.03
C HIS A 96 52.02 -17.67 -6.91
N THR A 97 50.80 -18.03 -7.35
CA THR A 97 49.62 -17.16 -7.19
C THR A 97 49.23 -17.04 -5.72
N LEU A 98 49.24 -18.15 -4.97
CA LEU A 98 49.03 -18.09 -3.52
C LEU A 98 50.11 -17.25 -2.81
N VAL A 99 51.38 -17.42 -3.19
CA VAL A 99 52.51 -16.65 -2.65
C VAL A 99 52.34 -15.14 -2.90
N ARG A 100 51.91 -14.75 -4.11
CA ARG A 100 51.63 -13.34 -4.45
C ARG A 100 50.56 -12.72 -3.55
N ARG A 101 49.57 -13.51 -3.12
CA ARG A 101 48.48 -13.06 -2.23
C ARG A 101 48.78 -13.29 -0.74
N ARG A 102 49.93 -13.89 -0.37
CA ARG A 102 50.33 -14.24 1.01
C ARG A 102 50.10 -13.09 1.99
N GLY A 103 50.62 -11.91 1.69
CA GLY A 103 50.53 -10.75 2.60
C GLY A 103 49.09 -10.29 2.86
N GLU A 104 48.20 -10.37 1.86
CA GLU A 104 46.78 -10.05 2.04
C GLU A 104 46.05 -11.16 2.79
N LEU A 105 46.36 -12.42 2.48
CA LEU A 105 45.72 -13.58 3.08
C LEU A 105 46.06 -13.71 4.57
N VAL A 106 47.32 -13.48 4.96
CA VAL A 106 47.75 -13.43 6.37
C VAL A 106 47.05 -12.29 7.12
N ARG A 107 46.93 -11.10 6.50
CA ARG A 107 46.17 -9.98 7.09
C ARG A 107 44.69 -10.33 7.26
N ALA A 108 44.07 -10.96 6.26
CA ALA A 108 42.68 -11.40 6.32
C ALA A 108 42.44 -12.41 7.44
N PHE A 109 43.34 -13.39 7.62
CA PHE A 109 43.27 -14.33 8.75
C PHE A 109 43.44 -13.63 10.10
N ASN A 110 44.42 -12.74 10.25
CA ASN A 110 44.63 -11.99 11.49
C ASN A 110 43.47 -11.04 11.81
N ALA A 111 42.82 -10.47 10.79
CA ALA A 111 41.65 -9.63 10.96
C ALA A 111 40.40 -10.45 11.33
N THR A 112 40.27 -11.67 10.77
CA THR A 112 39.17 -12.60 11.11
C THR A 112 39.32 -13.14 12.54
N PHE A 113 40.53 -13.53 12.91
CA PHE A 113 40.89 -14.17 14.18
C PHE A 113 41.94 -13.33 14.94
N PRO A 114 41.58 -12.12 15.40
CA PRO A 114 42.52 -11.26 16.09
C PRO A 114 42.88 -11.81 17.48
N ASP A 115 44.13 -11.62 17.89
CA ASP A 115 44.60 -11.97 19.24
C ASP A 115 44.17 -10.88 20.24
N VAL A 116 42.90 -10.94 20.65
CA VAL A 116 42.25 -9.97 21.54
C VAL A 116 41.41 -10.66 22.61
N ASP A 117 41.20 -9.98 23.73
CA ASP A 117 40.29 -10.40 24.79
C ASP A 117 38.85 -9.99 24.46
N ILE A 118 37.92 -10.93 24.56
CA ILE A 118 36.47 -10.73 24.40
C ILE A 118 35.76 -10.92 25.74
N ASP A 119 34.53 -10.40 25.85
CA ASP A 119 33.64 -10.68 27.00
C ASP A 119 33.43 -12.18 27.18
N ASN A 120 33.39 -12.65 28.43
CA ASN A 120 33.05 -14.03 28.74
C ASN A 120 31.54 -14.15 29.08
N PRO A 121 30.67 -14.51 28.11
CA PRO A 121 29.23 -14.63 28.35
C PRO A 121 28.85 -15.81 29.27
N ALA A 122 29.80 -16.70 29.57
CA ALA A 122 29.56 -17.84 30.46
C ALA A 122 29.63 -17.48 31.95
N THR A 123 29.79 -16.19 32.30
CA THR A 123 29.79 -15.69 33.68
C THR A 123 28.93 -14.44 33.81
N GLU A 124 28.44 -14.17 35.03
CA GLU A 124 27.68 -12.94 35.33
C GLU A 124 28.60 -11.72 35.58
N ASP A 125 29.93 -11.91 35.68
CA ASP A 125 30.89 -10.83 35.91
C ASP A 125 31.29 -10.20 34.58
N SER A 126 30.80 -8.99 34.30
CA SER A 126 31.09 -8.24 33.07
C SER A 126 32.55 -7.80 32.92
N SER A 127 33.37 -7.99 33.96
CA SER A 127 34.82 -7.78 33.89
C SER A 127 35.60 -9.03 33.50
N ASP A 128 34.98 -10.22 33.50
CA ASP A 128 35.62 -11.46 33.07
C ASP A 128 35.77 -11.50 31.55
N LYS A 129 36.98 -11.84 31.10
CA LYS A 129 37.37 -11.84 29.69
C LYS A 129 38.01 -13.17 29.33
N VAL A 130 37.84 -13.58 28.08
CA VAL A 130 38.54 -14.73 27.50
C VAL A 130 39.23 -14.27 26.22
N ASN A 131 40.45 -14.75 25.99
CA ASN A 131 41.15 -14.51 24.74
C ASN A 131 40.43 -15.23 23.58
N LEU A 132 40.17 -14.54 22.46
CA LEU A 132 39.42 -15.06 21.32
C LEU A 132 40.03 -16.34 20.72
N LEU A 133 41.36 -16.41 20.62
CA LEU A 133 42.04 -17.59 20.07
C LEU A 133 41.89 -18.80 21.02
N THR A 134 41.94 -18.57 22.33
CA THR A 134 41.67 -19.61 23.34
C THR A 134 40.23 -20.11 23.24
N ALA A 135 39.26 -19.20 23.11
CA ALA A 135 37.85 -19.55 22.94
C ALA A 135 37.61 -20.31 21.61
N LEU A 136 38.26 -19.90 20.52
CA LEU A 136 38.20 -20.56 19.21
C LEU A 136 38.75 -22.00 19.28
N MET A 137 39.83 -22.23 20.03
CA MET A 137 40.36 -23.57 20.25
C MET A 137 39.35 -24.48 20.97
N GLU A 138 38.72 -24.00 22.05
CA GLU A 138 37.68 -24.77 22.74
C GLU A 138 36.48 -25.04 21.84
N PHE A 139 36.00 -24.02 21.13
CA PHE A 139 34.92 -24.15 20.14
C PHE A 139 35.22 -25.22 19.09
N SER A 140 36.42 -25.21 18.49
CA SER A 140 36.83 -26.18 17.48
C SER A 140 36.86 -27.62 18.01
N GLN A 141 37.24 -27.82 19.28
CA GLN A 141 37.25 -29.14 19.92
C GLN A 141 35.84 -29.66 20.16
N LYS A 142 34.90 -28.77 20.52
CA LYS A 142 33.49 -29.12 20.70
C LYS A 142 32.82 -29.49 19.37
N LEU A 143 33.10 -28.75 18.30
CA LEU A 143 32.56 -29.07 16.98
C LEU A 143 33.02 -30.42 16.42
N ALA A 144 34.17 -30.95 16.87
CA ALA A 144 34.65 -32.25 16.43
C ALA A 144 33.65 -33.40 16.69
N ILE A 145 32.76 -33.24 17.67
CA ILE A 145 31.69 -34.20 17.96
C ILE A 145 30.75 -34.38 16.75
N LEU A 146 30.50 -33.31 15.99
CA LEU A 146 29.65 -33.32 14.79
C LEU A 146 30.27 -34.10 13.62
N TYR A 147 31.56 -34.47 13.71
CA TYR A 147 32.24 -35.30 12.70
C TYR A 147 31.92 -36.78 12.87
N GLU A 148 31.43 -37.16 14.05
CA GLU A 148 31.15 -38.54 14.43
C GLU A 148 29.67 -38.79 14.69
N ASN A 149 28.92 -37.76 15.08
CA ASN A 149 27.50 -37.84 15.41
C ASN A 149 26.66 -36.75 14.72
N ASN A 150 25.36 -36.99 14.62
CA ASN A 150 24.37 -35.97 14.28
C ASN A 150 23.38 -35.85 15.45
N PRO A 151 23.41 -34.77 16.24
CA PRO A 151 22.53 -34.63 17.41
C PRO A 151 21.06 -34.37 17.04
N TYR A 152 20.77 -34.06 15.79
CA TYR A 152 19.43 -33.67 15.32
C TYR A 152 18.74 -34.75 14.48
N ASP A 153 19.40 -35.89 14.27
CA ASP A 153 18.80 -37.06 13.61
C ASP A 153 18.74 -38.23 14.60
N PRO A 154 17.53 -38.59 15.09
CA PRO A 154 17.37 -39.60 16.13
C PRO A 154 17.50 -41.04 15.59
N LEU A 155 17.69 -41.24 14.29
CA LEU A 155 17.77 -42.57 13.70
C LEU A 155 19.10 -43.27 14.06
N PRO A 156 19.05 -44.54 14.50
CA PRO A 156 20.26 -45.31 14.76
C PRO A 156 21.14 -45.42 13.50
N GLY A 157 22.34 -44.85 13.55
CA GLY A 157 23.27 -44.86 12.42
C GLY A 157 23.10 -43.70 11.43
N ALA A 158 22.43 -42.62 11.83
CA ALA A 158 22.39 -41.37 11.05
C ALA A 158 23.80 -40.90 10.65
N ASP A 159 23.91 -40.34 9.45
CA ASP A 159 25.17 -39.76 8.98
C ASP A 159 25.59 -38.61 9.91
N PRO A 160 26.87 -38.54 10.31
CA PRO A 160 27.35 -37.43 11.14
C PRO A 160 27.11 -36.09 10.46
N LEU A 161 26.80 -35.06 11.25
CA LEU A 161 26.26 -33.80 10.73
C LEU A 161 27.25 -33.10 9.78
N ALA A 162 28.52 -32.95 10.16
CA ALA A 162 29.48 -32.23 9.32
C ALA A 162 29.79 -32.94 7.98
N PRO A 163 30.02 -34.27 7.92
CA PRO A 163 30.04 -35.02 6.66
C PRO A 163 28.75 -34.84 5.84
N LYS A 164 27.58 -34.91 6.47
CA LYS A 164 26.30 -34.74 5.78
C LYS A 164 26.20 -33.38 5.08
N THR A 165 26.50 -32.29 5.79
CA THR A 165 26.44 -30.92 5.24
C THR A 165 27.50 -30.68 4.17
N THR A 166 28.73 -31.16 4.36
CA THR A 166 29.79 -31.00 3.34
C THR A 166 29.50 -31.81 2.08
N ARG A 167 28.88 -32.99 2.21
CA ARG A 167 28.38 -33.74 1.05
C ARG A 167 27.31 -32.97 0.29
N ALA A 168 26.33 -32.41 1.01
CA ALA A 168 25.27 -31.60 0.43
C ALA A 168 25.81 -30.37 -0.33
N LEU A 169 26.80 -29.66 0.24
CA LEU A 169 27.50 -28.58 -0.46
C LEU A 169 28.29 -29.08 -1.67
N GLY A 170 28.94 -30.24 -1.55
CA GLY A 170 29.64 -30.90 -2.64
C GLY A 170 28.73 -31.22 -3.82
N ASP A 171 27.50 -31.67 -3.56
CA ASP A 171 26.50 -31.96 -4.59
C ASP A 171 26.05 -30.69 -5.34
N VAL A 172 25.96 -29.54 -4.66
CA VAL A 172 25.71 -28.24 -5.32
C VAL A 172 26.84 -27.86 -6.27
N PHE A 173 28.09 -27.95 -5.80
CA PHE A 173 29.26 -27.68 -6.65
C PHE A 173 29.36 -28.67 -7.82
N ASP A 174 29.00 -29.94 -7.63
CA ASP A 174 28.96 -30.95 -8.69
C ASP A 174 27.87 -30.60 -9.72
N ALA A 175 26.65 -30.27 -9.28
CA ALA A 175 25.54 -29.94 -10.17
C ALA A 175 25.83 -28.68 -11.01
N VAL A 176 26.33 -27.61 -10.39
CA VAL A 176 26.73 -26.38 -11.11
C VAL A 176 27.93 -26.64 -12.02
N GLY A 177 28.92 -27.43 -11.56
CA GLY A 177 30.10 -27.78 -12.34
C GLY A 177 29.84 -28.67 -13.54
N LEU A 178 28.81 -29.54 -13.49
CA LEU A 178 28.39 -30.41 -14.58
C LEU A 178 27.49 -29.69 -15.60
N SER A 179 26.74 -28.68 -15.17
CA SER A 179 25.89 -27.87 -16.06
C SER A 179 26.73 -27.01 -17.00
N VAL A 180 26.66 -27.30 -18.31
CA VAL A 180 27.38 -26.53 -19.33
C VAL A 180 26.81 -25.12 -19.39
N GLU A 181 25.48 -25.02 -19.41
CA GLU A 181 24.74 -23.78 -19.49
C GLU A 181 25.02 -22.88 -18.27
N ALA A 182 25.03 -23.42 -17.04
CA ALA A 182 25.32 -22.61 -15.86
C ALA A 182 26.75 -22.03 -15.88
N LYS A 183 27.75 -22.80 -16.32
CA LYS A 183 29.14 -22.32 -16.43
C LYS A 183 29.30 -21.25 -17.51
N GLU A 184 28.63 -21.41 -18.65
CA GLU A 184 28.61 -20.38 -19.70
C GLU A 184 27.97 -19.08 -19.20
N MET A 185 26.86 -19.17 -18.45
CA MET A 185 26.21 -17.99 -17.88
C MET A 185 27.05 -17.33 -16.79
N LEU A 186 27.72 -18.09 -15.92
CA LEU A 186 28.67 -17.57 -14.94
C LEU A 186 29.84 -16.82 -15.62
N ALA A 187 30.38 -17.36 -16.71
CA ALA A 187 31.43 -16.69 -17.49
C ALA A 187 30.97 -15.34 -18.06
N ARG A 188 29.72 -15.23 -18.52
CA ARG A 188 29.13 -13.97 -18.99
C ARG A 188 28.87 -12.94 -17.89
N MET A 189 28.82 -13.36 -16.63
CA MET A 189 28.69 -12.45 -15.48
C MET A 189 30.03 -11.88 -15.02
N TRP A 190 31.17 -12.40 -15.50
CA TRP A 190 32.50 -11.97 -15.06
C TRP A 190 32.74 -10.47 -15.26
N ALA A 191 32.25 -9.90 -16.37
CA ALA A 191 32.39 -8.46 -16.65
C ALA A 191 31.57 -7.53 -15.73
N ARG A 192 30.79 -8.06 -14.77
CA ARG A 192 30.00 -7.28 -13.81
C ARG A 192 30.81 -6.76 -12.62
N ARG A 193 32.12 -7.00 -12.60
CA ARG A 193 33.02 -6.47 -11.58
C ARG A 193 32.99 -4.94 -11.60
N GLY A 194 32.96 -4.33 -10.40
CA GLY A 194 32.93 -2.88 -10.25
C GLY A 194 31.59 -2.24 -10.62
N TYR A 195 30.46 -2.97 -10.59
CA TYR A 195 29.12 -2.36 -10.80
C TYR A 195 28.56 -1.72 -9.53
N ARG A 196 29.18 -1.99 -8.39
CA ARG A 196 28.91 -1.36 -7.09
C ARG A 196 30.22 -0.79 -6.54
N PRO A 197 30.17 0.33 -5.79
CA PRO A 197 31.33 0.84 -5.07
C PRO A 197 31.91 -0.23 -4.13
N SER A 198 33.24 -0.24 -3.93
CA SER A 198 33.92 -1.25 -3.10
C SER A 198 33.47 -1.22 -1.64
N ASN A 199 33.18 -0.05 -1.08
CA ASN A 199 32.71 0.09 0.31
C ASN A 199 31.31 -0.52 0.55
N VAL A 200 30.57 -0.84 -0.51
CA VAL A 200 29.26 -1.52 -0.45
C VAL A 200 29.28 -2.88 -1.16
N GLY A 201 30.46 -3.42 -1.46
CA GLY A 201 30.63 -4.67 -2.22
C GLY A 201 29.91 -5.86 -1.60
N LEU A 202 29.95 -5.99 -0.28
CA LEU A 202 29.20 -6.97 0.51
C LEU A 202 27.72 -6.62 0.73
N GLY A 203 27.31 -5.38 0.44
CA GLY A 203 25.91 -4.95 0.51
C GLY A 203 25.25 -5.25 1.86
N ALA A 204 24.04 -5.80 1.82
CA ALA A 204 23.26 -6.18 3.01
C ALA A 204 23.90 -7.33 3.82
N MET A 205 24.81 -8.12 3.22
CA MET A 205 25.50 -9.20 3.93
C MET A 205 26.40 -8.65 5.05
N ARG A 206 27.04 -7.49 4.82
CA ARG A 206 27.84 -6.81 5.86
C ARG A 206 26.96 -6.42 7.04
N SER A 207 25.85 -5.73 6.79
CA SER A 207 24.91 -5.31 7.85
C SER A 207 24.31 -6.51 8.58
N THR A 208 24.02 -7.60 7.86
CA THR A 208 23.44 -8.82 8.46
C THR A 208 24.43 -9.53 9.38
N LEU A 209 25.66 -9.77 8.91
CA LEU A 209 26.67 -10.49 9.69
C LEU A 209 27.31 -9.63 10.79
N ALA A 210 27.19 -8.30 10.70
CA ALA A 210 27.57 -7.37 11.76
C ALA A 210 26.43 -7.07 12.76
N TYR A 211 25.23 -7.64 12.58
CA TYR A 211 24.07 -7.35 13.42
C TYR A 211 24.35 -7.74 14.89
N PRO A 212 24.25 -6.81 15.86
CA PRO A 212 24.61 -7.10 17.25
C PRO A 212 23.79 -8.21 17.91
N ASN A 213 22.53 -8.43 17.49
CA ASN A 213 21.69 -9.52 18.02
C ASN A 213 21.56 -10.70 17.04
N LEU A 214 22.53 -10.91 16.16
CA LEU A 214 22.52 -12.00 15.18
C LEU A 214 22.36 -13.38 15.84
N ARG A 215 23.00 -13.61 17.00
CA ARG A 215 22.84 -14.85 17.76
C ARG A 215 21.41 -15.08 18.17
N GLU A 216 20.76 -14.09 18.77
CA GLU A 216 19.37 -14.20 19.22
C GLU A 216 18.41 -14.43 18.04
N LEU A 217 18.61 -13.71 16.92
CA LEU A 217 17.86 -13.95 15.69
C LEU A 217 18.04 -15.39 15.20
N THR A 218 19.28 -15.86 15.15
CA THR A 218 19.60 -17.19 14.64
C THR A 218 19.09 -18.28 15.57
N THR A 219 19.25 -18.15 16.90
CA THR A 219 18.74 -19.12 17.87
C THR A 219 17.22 -19.19 17.87
N SER A 220 16.53 -18.05 17.76
CA SER A 220 15.06 -18.03 17.65
C SER A 220 14.58 -18.64 16.32
N ALA A 221 15.29 -18.35 15.23
CA ALA A 221 14.98 -18.94 13.93
C ALA A 221 15.21 -20.46 13.93
N VAL A 222 16.36 -20.95 14.41
CA VAL A 222 16.68 -22.39 14.41
C VAL A 222 15.89 -23.18 15.45
N SER A 223 15.42 -22.57 16.55
CA SER A 223 14.52 -23.26 17.49
C SER A 223 13.15 -23.55 16.87
N LEU A 224 12.69 -22.67 15.98
CA LEU A 224 11.40 -22.80 15.30
C LEU A 224 11.50 -23.61 13.99
N LEU A 225 12.52 -23.33 13.19
CA LEU A 225 12.69 -23.86 11.83
C LEU A 225 13.60 -25.10 11.76
N GLY A 226 14.48 -25.27 12.76
CA GLY A 226 15.43 -26.40 12.80
C GLY A 226 14.72 -27.75 12.91
N PRO A 227 15.45 -28.88 12.84
CA PRO A 227 14.87 -30.22 12.67
C PRO A 227 13.86 -30.66 13.74
N LEU A 228 13.92 -30.06 14.93
CA LEU A 228 13.04 -30.34 16.06
C LEU A 228 12.03 -29.20 16.33
N GLY A 229 12.03 -28.16 15.50
CA GLY A 229 11.16 -27.01 15.63
C GLY A 229 9.78 -27.24 15.03
N ASP A 230 8.78 -26.56 15.60
CA ASP A 230 7.37 -26.74 15.24
C ASP A 230 7.02 -26.28 13.81
N ALA A 231 7.89 -25.50 13.15
CA ALA A 231 7.72 -25.01 11.78
C ALA A 231 8.59 -25.77 10.75
N ASN A 232 9.33 -26.80 11.18
CA ASN A 232 10.16 -27.58 10.28
C ASN A 232 9.38 -28.24 9.12
N PRO A 233 8.18 -28.81 9.33
CA PRO A 233 7.40 -29.37 8.23
C PRO A 233 7.07 -28.33 7.16
N GLU A 234 6.65 -27.13 7.55
CA GLU A 234 6.32 -26.03 6.64
C GLU A 234 7.57 -25.50 5.92
N LEU A 235 8.72 -25.41 6.61
CA LEU A 235 9.99 -25.07 5.97
C LEU A 235 10.35 -26.10 4.90
N ARG A 236 10.27 -27.40 5.22
CA ARG A 236 10.58 -28.48 4.27
C ARG A 236 9.64 -28.47 3.07
N GLN A 237 8.36 -28.16 3.27
CA GLN A 237 7.43 -27.96 2.18
C GLN A 237 7.84 -26.78 1.29
N ALA A 238 8.21 -25.64 1.90
CA ALA A 238 8.68 -24.46 1.17
C ALA A 238 9.97 -24.74 0.37
N LEU A 239 10.93 -25.47 0.96
CA LEU A 239 12.14 -25.91 0.28
C LEU A 239 11.83 -26.84 -0.90
N SER A 240 10.89 -27.78 -0.72
CA SER A 240 10.45 -28.69 -1.79
C SER A 240 9.82 -27.94 -2.95
N VAL A 241 8.93 -26.98 -2.66
CA VAL A 241 8.30 -26.14 -3.68
C VAL A 241 9.35 -25.29 -4.40
N LEU A 242 10.23 -24.61 -3.67
CA LEU A 242 11.27 -23.77 -4.26
C LEU A 242 12.25 -24.57 -5.12
N LYS A 243 12.56 -25.82 -4.74
CA LYS A 243 13.35 -26.74 -5.56
C LYS A 243 12.68 -26.96 -6.92
N GLU A 244 11.40 -27.33 -6.94
CA GLU A 244 10.67 -27.59 -8.18
C GLU A 244 10.49 -26.30 -9.01
N GLU A 245 10.15 -25.17 -8.38
CA GLU A 245 10.12 -23.85 -9.04
C GLU A 245 11.46 -23.55 -9.73
N MET A 246 12.58 -23.72 -9.04
CA MET A 246 13.91 -23.50 -9.61
C MET A 246 14.25 -24.50 -10.73
N ALA A 247 13.85 -25.77 -10.59
CA ALA A 247 14.11 -26.81 -11.58
C ALA A 247 13.33 -26.60 -12.89
N PHE A 248 12.11 -26.07 -12.82
CA PHE A 248 11.23 -25.84 -13.96
C PHE A 248 11.20 -24.38 -14.46
N MET A 249 11.81 -23.44 -13.73
CA MET A 249 11.88 -22.01 -14.07
C MET A 249 12.27 -21.76 -15.52
N LYS A 250 11.61 -20.84 -16.23
CA LYS A 250 11.91 -20.50 -17.64
C LYS A 250 12.28 -19.00 -17.74
N PRO A 251 13.15 -18.60 -18.68
CA PRO A 251 13.37 -17.17 -18.94
C PRO A 251 12.10 -16.52 -19.51
N GLU A 252 11.70 -15.37 -18.98
CA GLU A 252 10.46 -14.67 -19.37
C GLU A 252 10.73 -13.42 -20.23
N THR A 253 11.87 -12.77 -20.04
CA THR A 253 12.21 -11.43 -20.57
C THR A 253 13.25 -11.48 -21.68
N SER A 254 14.26 -12.34 -21.57
CA SER A 254 15.39 -12.41 -22.51
C SER A 254 14.96 -12.73 -23.95
N GLY A 255 13.92 -13.55 -24.13
CA GLY A 255 13.36 -13.87 -25.45
C GLY A 255 12.44 -12.79 -26.05
N LEU A 256 12.10 -11.73 -25.32
CA LEU A 256 11.16 -10.70 -25.76
C LEU A 256 11.86 -9.59 -26.56
N PRO A 257 11.15 -8.89 -27.47
CA PRO A 257 11.68 -7.70 -28.11
C PRO A 257 11.93 -6.58 -27.07
N PRO A 258 12.89 -5.66 -27.34
CA PRO A 258 13.08 -4.47 -26.52
C PRO A 258 11.80 -3.65 -26.39
N LEU A 259 11.64 -2.98 -25.23
CA LEU A 259 10.51 -2.10 -24.99
C LEU A 259 10.69 -0.78 -25.74
N THR A 260 9.71 -0.43 -26.55
CA THR A 260 9.67 0.82 -27.31
C THR A 260 8.27 1.40 -27.24
N PHE A 261 8.15 2.73 -27.23
CA PHE A 261 6.84 3.37 -27.32
C PHE A 261 6.29 3.28 -28.75
N ALA A 262 5.15 2.60 -28.91
CA ALA A 262 4.37 2.55 -30.14
C ALA A 262 3.40 3.74 -30.28
N GLY A 263 3.20 4.50 -29.20
CA GLY A 263 2.35 5.68 -29.11
C GLY A 263 2.41 6.32 -27.71
N PRO A 264 1.62 7.37 -27.44
CA PRO A 264 1.57 8.02 -26.12
C PRO A 264 1.26 7.01 -25.02
N ALA A 265 2.20 6.83 -24.07
CA ALA A 265 2.15 5.84 -23.00
C ALA A 265 1.72 4.42 -23.46
N GLN A 266 2.06 4.03 -24.70
CA GLN A 266 1.83 2.69 -25.22
C GLN A 266 3.16 2.01 -25.52
N LEU A 267 3.44 0.93 -24.80
CA LEU A 267 4.56 0.08 -25.16
C LEU A 267 4.16 -0.84 -26.33
N ASN A 268 5.14 -1.23 -27.14
CA ASN A 268 5.00 -2.22 -28.22
C ASN A 268 4.57 -3.60 -27.70
N ARG A 269 4.85 -3.89 -26.43
CA ARG A 269 4.35 -5.04 -25.68
C ARG A 269 4.18 -4.68 -24.19
N PRO A 270 3.41 -5.44 -23.42
CA PRO A 270 3.38 -5.29 -21.98
C PRO A 270 4.72 -5.61 -21.31
N ARG A 271 4.94 -5.01 -20.14
CA ARG A 271 6.05 -5.36 -19.26
C ARG A 271 5.73 -6.68 -18.55
N THR A 272 6.76 -7.48 -18.32
CA THR A 272 6.69 -8.59 -17.35
C THR A 272 6.66 -8.05 -15.92
N THR A 273 6.31 -8.88 -14.94
CA THR A 273 6.30 -8.49 -13.52
C THR A 273 7.65 -7.97 -13.06
N ILE A 274 8.74 -8.64 -13.45
CA ILE A 274 10.09 -8.23 -13.07
C ILE A 274 10.52 -6.92 -13.74
N GLU A 275 10.12 -6.68 -15.00
CA GLU A 275 10.35 -5.38 -15.66
C GLU A 275 9.59 -4.24 -14.97
N MET A 276 8.34 -4.46 -14.55
CA MET A 276 7.56 -3.47 -13.80
C MET A 276 8.20 -3.16 -12.44
N MET A 277 8.58 -4.19 -11.67
CA MET A 277 9.25 -4.02 -10.38
C MET A 277 10.60 -3.30 -10.53
N ARG A 278 11.38 -3.64 -11.56
CA ARG A 278 12.64 -2.97 -11.87
C ARG A 278 12.43 -1.49 -12.16
N GLU A 279 11.52 -1.13 -13.07
CA GLU A 279 11.27 0.29 -13.37
C GLU A 279 10.79 1.08 -12.15
N LEU A 280 9.89 0.47 -11.35
CA LEU A 280 9.42 1.10 -10.10
C LEU A 280 10.60 1.35 -9.16
N MET A 281 11.42 0.34 -8.88
CA MET A 281 12.53 0.43 -7.93
C MET A 281 13.70 1.29 -8.42
N LEU A 282 13.77 1.58 -9.72
CA LEU A 282 14.77 2.46 -10.34
C LEU A 282 14.29 3.91 -10.53
N ALA A 283 13.02 4.21 -10.29
CA ALA A 283 12.50 5.57 -10.35
C ALA A 283 13.28 6.49 -9.39
N GLN A 284 13.57 7.72 -9.81
CA GLN A 284 14.31 8.69 -9.00
C GLN A 284 13.53 9.99 -8.80
N ASP A 285 13.41 10.43 -7.54
CA ASP A 285 12.82 11.72 -7.13
C ASP A 285 13.50 12.17 -5.81
N ASP A 286 13.82 13.45 -5.68
CA ASP A 286 14.46 14.00 -4.48
C ASP A 286 13.58 13.84 -3.21
N ARG A 287 12.26 13.68 -3.38
CA ARG A 287 11.32 13.43 -2.29
C ARG A 287 11.35 11.98 -1.77
N PHE A 288 11.96 11.04 -2.48
CA PHE A 288 12.20 9.69 -1.97
C PHE A 288 13.33 9.65 -0.93
N ALA A 289 14.17 10.68 -0.88
CA ALA A 289 15.25 10.75 0.08
C ALA A 289 14.72 10.86 1.53
N PRO A 290 15.35 10.15 2.49
CA PRO A 290 14.92 10.16 3.90
C PRO A 290 15.04 11.56 4.53
N SER A 291 15.92 12.42 3.99
CA SER A 291 16.01 13.83 4.32
C SER A 291 16.50 14.64 3.11
N PRO A 292 16.26 15.97 3.06
CA PRO A 292 16.77 16.83 1.99
C PRO A 292 18.31 16.80 1.84
N ASP A 293 19.02 16.56 2.94
CA ASP A 293 20.48 16.53 2.99
C ASP A 293 21.06 15.10 2.89
N ALA A 294 20.24 14.11 2.54
CA ALA A 294 20.68 12.71 2.44
C ALA A 294 21.78 12.57 1.38
N PRO A 295 22.93 11.94 1.72
CA PRO A 295 24.04 11.79 0.80
C PRO A 295 23.65 10.94 -0.41
N THR A 296 24.24 11.26 -1.56
CA THR A 296 24.08 10.49 -2.81
C THR A 296 24.76 9.13 -2.68
N ARG A 297 24.12 8.07 -3.17
CA ARG A 297 24.54 6.67 -3.04
C ARG A 297 24.37 5.94 -4.37
N TYR A 298 25.43 5.90 -5.18
CA TYR A 298 25.36 5.38 -6.54
C TYR A 298 25.59 3.87 -6.66
N ILE A 299 24.84 3.24 -7.57
CA ILE A 299 25.18 1.96 -8.20
C ILE A 299 25.12 2.11 -9.72
N ALA A 300 25.72 1.18 -10.47
CA ALA A 300 25.63 1.18 -11.93
C ALA A 300 24.20 0.84 -12.37
N MET A 301 23.68 1.57 -13.36
CA MET A 301 22.43 1.22 -14.03
C MET A 301 22.70 0.07 -14.99
N ARG A 302 21.88 -0.99 -14.95
CA ARG A 302 22.02 -2.16 -15.83
C ARG A 302 20.93 -2.20 -16.88
N ASP A 303 21.23 -2.69 -18.08
CA ASP A 303 20.25 -3.07 -19.09
C ASP A 303 19.54 -4.38 -18.70
N ARG A 304 18.58 -4.84 -19.52
CA ARG A 304 17.84 -6.10 -19.29
C ARG A 304 18.71 -7.36 -19.32
N ARG A 305 19.91 -7.29 -19.91
CA ARG A 305 20.89 -8.38 -19.95
C ARG A 305 21.82 -8.32 -18.73
N GLY A 306 21.55 -7.42 -17.77
CA GLY A 306 22.33 -7.21 -16.56
C GLY A 306 23.70 -6.56 -16.78
N TYR A 307 23.96 -5.98 -17.95
CA TYR A 307 25.19 -5.24 -18.26
C TYR A 307 25.00 -3.76 -17.98
N VAL A 308 26.05 -3.06 -17.55
CA VAL A 308 25.98 -1.62 -17.27
C VAL A 308 25.59 -0.85 -18.53
N VAL A 309 24.72 0.15 -18.40
CA VAL A 309 24.28 0.98 -19.52
C VAL A 309 25.34 2.05 -19.80
N PRO A 310 25.95 2.09 -21.00
CA PRO A 310 26.82 3.20 -21.39
C PRO A 310 26.02 4.50 -21.58
N THR A 311 26.64 5.65 -21.31
CA THR A 311 26.00 6.97 -21.58
C THR A 311 25.80 7.23 -23.07
N SER A 312 26.64 6.63 -23.91
CA SER A 312 26.45 6.61 -25.37
C SER A 312 27.00 5.32 -25.97
N VAL A 313 26.32 4.80 -27.00
CA VAL A 313 26.74 3.59 -27.73
C VAL A 313 27.62 3.98 -28.94
N SER A 314 28.61 4.83 -28.69
CA SER A 314 29.53 5.32 -29.71
C SER A 314 30.97 5.36 -29.20
N GLY A 315 31.93 5.17 -30.10
CA GLY A 315 33.36 5.17 -29.74
C GLY A 315 33.79 3.86 -29.08
N ALA A 316 33.90 3.85 -27.75
CA ALA A 316 34.35 2.69 -26.97
C ALA A 316 33.26 1.61 -26.78
N PHE A 317 32.04 1.91 -27.18
CA PHE A 317 30.91 0.98 -27.19
C PHE A 317 30.36 0.92 -28.62
N PHE A 318 30.08 -0.29 -29.09
CA PHE A 318 29.58 -0.57 -30.42
C PHE A 318 28.27 -1.35 -30.34
N ASP A 319 27.31 -0.99 -31.18
CA ASP A 319 26.04 -1.71 -31.38
C ASP A 319 26.00 -2.14 -32.85
N GLY A 320 26.43 -3.38 -33.10
CA GLY A 320 26.56 -3.94 -34.43
C GLY A 320 25.28 -4.55 -34.97
N ASP A 321 24.35 -4.96 -34.09
CA ASP A 321 23.07 -5.58 -34.47
C ASP A 321 21.90 -4.59 -34.50
N GLY A 322 22.12 -3.37 -34.01
CA GLY A 322 21.18 -2.25 -34.05
C GLY A 322 20.07 -2.36 -33.01
N ASP A 323 20.27 -3.14 -31.94
CA ASP A 323 19.27 -3.32 -30.88
C ASP A 323 19.25 -2.17 -29.85
N GLY A 324 20.15 -1.20 -29.99
CA GLY A 324 20.30 -0.03 -29.13
C GLY A 324 21.12 -0.28 -27.88
N LEU A 325 21.68 -1.47 -27.69
CA LEU A 325 22.52 -1.86 -26.58
C LEU A 325 23.95 -2.14 -27.06
N ALA A 326 24.93 -1.91 -26.19
CA ALA A 326 26.32 -2.21 -26.56
C ALA A 326 26.55 -3.72 -26.64
N ASP A 327 27.23 -4.16 -27.69
CA ASP A 327 27.65 -5.53 -27.92
C ASP A 327 28.68 -5.96 -26.87
N VAL A 328 28.63 -7.23 -26.51
CA VAL A 328 29.56 -7.86 -25.56
C VAL A 328 30.17 -9.13 -26.14
N ASP A 329 31.38 -9.46 -25.69
CA ASP A 329 32.02 -10.74 -25.98
C ASP A 329 31.46 -11.89 -25.13
N ALA A 330 32.01 -13.09 -25.30
CA ALA A 330 31.58 -14.29 -24.56
C ALA A 330 31.76 -14.20 -23.02
N PHE A 331 32.50 -13.20 -22.52
CA PHE A 331 32.75 -12.95 -21.11
C PHE A 331 31.94 -11.75 -20.59
N GLY A 332 31.09 -11.16 -21.42
CA GLY A 332 30.30 -9.98 -21.10
C GLY A 332 31.05 -8.66 -21.18
N ARG A 333 32.27 -8.63 -21.74
CA ARG A 333 33.04 -7.37 -21.91
C ARG A 333 32.55 -6.65 -23.15
N PHE A 334 32.36 -5.34 -23.07
CA PHE A 334 31.99 -4.55 -24.25
C PHE A 334 33.03 -4.68 -25.36
N VAL A 335 32.56 -4.66 -26.60
CA VAL A 335 33.43 -4.73 -27.79
C VAL A 335 33.43 -3.44 -28.60
N ASP A 336 34.52 -3.23 -29.32
CA ASP A 336 34.66 -2.17 -30.32
C ASP A 336 34.05 -2.58 -31.67
N ALA A 337 34.07 -1.67 -32.65
CA ALA A 337 33.55 -1.91 -33.99
C ALA A 337 34.31 -3.02 -34.78
N GLN A 338 35.43 -3.53 -34.25
CA GLN A 338 36.18 -4.64 -34.81
C GLN A 338 35.90 -5.96 -34.06
N GLY A 339 35.05 -5.94 -33.03
CA GLY A 339 34.72 -7.08 -32.18
C GLY A 339 35.80 -7.40 -31.14
N ASN A 340 36.76 -6.50 -30.90
CA ASN A 340 37.75 -6.68 -29.84
C ASN A 340 37.22 -6.09 -28.52
N ALA A 341 37.66 -6.64 -27.39
CA ALA A 341 37.29 -6.09 -26.08
C ALA A 341 37.72 -4.63 -25.93
N SER A 342 36.78 -3.77 -25.56
CA SER A 342 36.98 -2.33 -25.37
C SER A 342 37.85 -2.06 -24.14
N ALA A 343 38.84 -1.17 -24.30
CA ALA A 343 39.70 -0.71 -23.22
C ALA A 343 39.05 0.45 -22.44
N VAL A 344 38.13 0.12 -21.54
CA VAL A 344 37.40 1.07 -20.68
C VAL A 344 37.53 0.72 -19.19
N ASP A 345 37.51 1.73 -18.33
CA ASP A 345 37.44 1.52 -16.88
C ASP A 345 36.12 0.87 -16.47
N THR A 346 36.11 0.14 -15.35
CA THR A 346 34.87 -0.38 -14.73
C THR A 346 33.99 0.76 -14.17
N PRO A 347 32.68 0.54 -13.97
CA PRO A 347 31.78 1.59 -13.48
C PRO A 347 32.17 2.17 -12.11
N PHE A 348 32.81 1.37 -11.27
CA PHE A 348 33.48 1.80 -10.04
C PHE A 348 34.90 1.25 -9.99
N ALA A 349 35.80 1.99 -9.35
CA ALA A 349 37.17 1.56 -9.11
C ALA A 349 37.21 0.25 -8.29
N ILE A 350 38.03 -0.69 -8.73
CA ILE A 350 38.25 -1.97 -8.04
C ILE A 350 39.64 -1.93 -7.39
N PRO A 351 39.75 -2.13 -6.07
CA PRO A 351 41.06 -2.25 -5.41
C PRO A 351 41.95 -3.28 -6.10
N GLY A 352 43.21 -2.92 -6.36
CA GLY A 352 44.18 -3.82 -7.01
C GLY A 352 44.10 -3.91 -8.54
N LEU A 353 43.05 -3.36 -9.18
CA LEU A 353 42.97 -3.29 -10.64
C LEU A 353 43.57 -1.96 -11.16
N PRO A 354 44.50 -1.99 -12.13
CA PRO A 354 45.03 -0.77 -12.72
C PRO A 354 43.93 0.05 -13.42
N ALA A 355 43.83 1.33 -13.06
CA ALA A 355 42.94 2.30 -13.69
C ALA A 355 43.51 2.82 -15.03
N ILE A 356 42.65 2.99 -16.02
CA ILE A 356 42.97 3.64 -17.30
C ILE A 356 42.86 5.17 -17.16
N GLY A 357 41.81 5.65 -16.49
CA GLY A 357 41.50 7.06 -16.25
C GLY A 357 41.46 7.45 -14.77
N THR A 358 40.92 8.64 -14.50
CA THR A 358 40.72 9.17 -13.15
C THR A 358 39.30 8.91 -12.64
N PHE A 359 39.17 8.62 -11.36
CA PHE A 359 37.89 8.43 -10.67
C PHE A 359 37.50 9.66 -9.83
N ASP A 360 36.19 9.90 -9.69
CA ASP A 360 35.62 10.95 -8.83
C ASP A 360 35.59 10.52 -7.35
N GLU A 361 35.02 11.37 -6.48
CA GLU A 361 34.91 11.08 -5.03
C GLU A 361 34.02 9.88 -4.69
N PHE A 362 33.13 9.48 -5.61
CA PHE A 362 32.27 8.29 -5.47
C PHE A 362 32.92 7.04 -6.07
N GLY A 363 34.15 7.16 -6.60
CA GLY A 363 34.85 6.08 -7.26
C GLY A 363 34.35 5.77 -8.66
N ARG A 364 33.68 6.70 -9.35
CA ARG A 364 33.18 6.57 -10.73
C ARG A 364 34.15 7.21 -11.74
N PRO A 365 34.30 6.69 -12.98
CA PRO A 365 35.14 7.32 -14.00
C PRO A 365 34.69 8.76 -14.29
N THR A 366 35.63 9.70 -14.20
CA THR A 366 35.41 11.13 -14.53
C THR A 366 35.07 11.38 -16.00
N SER A 367 35.21 10.37 -16.85
CA SER A 367 34.85 10.37 -18.28
C SER A 367 33.37 10.12 -18.55
N GLU A 368 32.53 9.95 -17.51
CA GLU A 368 31.07 9.75 -17.62
C GLU A 368 30.67 8.64 -18.61
N LEU A 369 31.36 7.50 -18.55
CA LEU A 369 31.17 6.39 -19.50
C LEU A 369 29.84 5.65 -19.33
N TYR A 370 29.29 5.66 -18.11
CA TYR A 370 28.15 4.81 -17.72
C TYR A 370 27.03 5.61 -17.06
N ALA A 371 25.82 5.07 -17.12
CA ALA A 371 24.68 5.56 -16.36
C ALA A 371 24.67 4.97 -14.93
N TYR A 372 24.18 5.75 -13.97
CA TYR A 372 24.13 5.39 -12.55
C TYR A 372 22.76 5.69 -11.96
N VAL A 373 22.42 4.97 -10.90
CA VAL A 373 21.18 5.15 -10.12
C VAL A 373 21.58 5.59 -8.72
N ASP A 374 21.01 6.70 -8.25
CA ASP A 374 21.16 7.14 -6.86
C ASP A 374 20.12 6.45 -5.97
N THR A 375 20.57 5.40 -5.29
CA THR A 375 19.76 4.54 -4.42
C THR A 375 19.11 5.30 -3.27
N SER A 376 19.68 6.43 -2.81
CA SER A 376 19.07 7.25 -1.74
C SER A 376 17.87 8.07 -2.24
N ARG A 377 17.64 8.14 -3.55
CA ARG A 377 16.53 8.83 -4.20
C ARG A 377 15.60 7.87 -4.93
N THR A 378 15.57 6.61 -4.55
CA THR A 378 14.68 5.58 -5.13
C THR A 378 13.54 5.20 -4.18
N PRO A 379 12.47 4.56 -4.67
CA PRO A 379 11.46 3.97 -3.81
C PRO A 379 11.99 3.04 -2.72
N ALA A 380 13.16 2.39 -2.90
CA ALA A 380 13.79 1.60 -1.84
C ALA A 380 14.08 2.44 -0.58
N ALA A 381 14.60 3.67 -0.76
CA ALA A 381 14.89 4.59 0.34
C ALA A 381 13.61 5.11 1.00
N SER A 382 12.59 5.46 0.21
CA SER A 382 11.30 5.85 0.76
C SER A 382 10.62 4.69 1.49
N LEU A 383 10.71 3.46 0.98
CA LEU A 383 10.12 2.28 1.59
C LEU A 383 10.78 1.96 2.93
N SER A 384 12.08 2.17 3.10
CA SER A 384 12.72 1.97 4.41
C SER A 384 12.15 2.93 5.47
N THR A 385 11.84 4.18 5.10
CA THR A 385 11.18 5.14 5.99
C THR A 385 9.71 4.80 6.27
N VAL A 386 9.02 4.17 5.33
CA VAL A 386 7.62 3.71 5.49
C VAL A 386 7.55 2.47 6.37
N LEU A 387 8.44 1.51 6.16
CA LEU A 387 8.41 0.20 6.83
C LEU A 387 8.86 0.28 8.29
N THR A 388 9.86 1.11 8.60
CA THR A 388 10.42 1.22 9.96
C THR A 388 9.34 1.48 11.04
N PRO A 389 8.40 2.45 10.90
CA PRO A 389 7.34 2.65 11.89
C PRO A 389 6.22 1.59 11.88
N LEU A 390 6.24 0.64 10.92
CA LEU A 390 5.30 -0.48 10.85
C LEU A 390 5.85 -1.76 11.49
N LEU A 391 7.11 -1.72 11.94
CA LEU A 391 7.82 -2.79 12.64
C LEU A 391 7.94 -2.40 14.11
N ASP A 392 7.52 -3.27 15.03
CA ASP A 392 7.66 -3.02 16.45
C ASP A 392 7.80 -4.31 17.26
N ALA A 393 9.05 -4.61 17.58
CA ALA A 393 9.39 -5.78 18.37
C ALA A 393 9.26 -5.57 19.89
N THR A 394 8.76 -4.42 20.35
CA THR A 394 8.68 -4.09 21.77
C THR A 394 7.48 -4.77 22.41
N GLU A 395 7.71 -5.44 23.54
CA GLU A 395 6.64 -6.07 24.32
C GLU A 395 6.02 -5.06 25.28
N TYR A 396 4.77 -4.65 25.01
CA TYR A 396 4.01 -3.71 25.85
C TYR A 396 2.95 -4.38 26.72
N ALA A 397 2.59 -5.63 26.42
CA ALA A 397 1.57 -6.41 27.09
C ALA A 397 2.10 -7.80 27.45
N ASP A 398 1.45 -8.48 28.39
CA ASP A 398 1.77 -9.87 28.71
C ASP A 398 1.55 -10.75 27.46
N PRO A 399 2.53 -11.57 27.02
CA PRO A 399 2.39 -12.42 25.83
C PRO A 399 1.24 -13.44 25.92
N SER A 400 0.74 -13.71 27.13
CA SER A 400 -0.42 -14.57 27.35
C SER A 400 -1.77 -13.84 27.21
N ASP A 401 -1.78 -12.51 27.06
CA ASP A 401 -2.99 -11.74 26.84
C ASP A 401 -3.50 -11.93 25.39
N PRO A 402 -4.68 -12.53 25.18
CA PRO A 402 -5.25 -12.66 23.84
C PRO A 402 -5.54 -11.32 23.15
N ASN A 403 -5.54 -10.21 23.90
CA ASN A 403 -5.72 -8.86 23.40
C ASN A 403 -4.43 -8.03 23.37
N ALA A 404 -3.25 -8.65 23.53
CA ALA A 404 -1.95 -7.96 23.44
C ALA A 404 -1.83 -7.11 22.16
N PHE A 405 -2.43 -7.58 21.06
CA PHE A 405 -2.46 -6.87 19.80
C PHE A 405 -3.07 -5.46 19.89
N GLN A 406 -3.93 -5.17 20.87
CA GLN A 406 -4.54 -3.86 21.08
C GLN A 406 -3.54 -2.81 21.61
N TYR A 407 -2.43 -3.27 22.19
CA TYR A 407 -1.39 -2.43 22.78
C TYR A 407 -0.08 -2.46 21.97
N GLU A 408 0.18 -3.52 21.22
CA GLU A 408 1.38 -3.72 20.40
C GLU A 408 1.23 -3.19 18.94
N TYR A 409 2.35 -2.92 18.26
CA TYR A 409 2.42 -2.27 16.93
C TYR A 409 2.98 -3.16 15.80
N GLU A 410 2.76 -4.47 15.86
CA GLU A 410 3.22 -5.46 14.86
C GLU A 410 2.36 -5.49 13.57
N THR A 411 2.30 -4.34 12.89
CA THR A 411 1.37 -4.07 11.78
C THR A 411 1.43 -5.14 10.69
N LEU A 412 2.64 -5.56 10.28
CA LEU A 412 2.83 -6.57 9.24
C LEU A 412 2.29 -7.94 9.67
N MET A 413 2.53 -8.33 10.92
CA MET A 413 2.10 -9.63 11.45
C MET A 413 0.59 -9.70 11.60
N TYR A 414 -0.05 -8.60 11.97
CA TYR A 414 -1.51 -8.49 12.00
C TYR A 414 -2.13 -8.52 10.60
N ALA A 415 -1.50 -7.88 9.61
CA ALA A 415 -1.93 -7.96 8.21
C ALA A 415 -1.85 -9.40 7.68
N LEU A 416 -0.75 -10.11 7.97
CA LEU A 416 -0.55 -11.51 7.60
C LEU A 416 -1.60 -12.44 8.23
N ALA A 417 -1.93 -12.22 9.51
CA ALA A 417 -2.98 -12.98 10.20
C ALA A 417 -4.32 -12.88 9.47
N GLY A 418 -4.70 -11.68 9.03
CA GLY A 418 -5.91 -11.45 8.26
C GLY A 418 -5.83 -12.00 6.84
N MET A 419 -4.70 -11.80 6.17
CA MET A 419 -4.49 -12.25 4.79
C MET A 419 -4.69 -13.75 4.64
N ASN A 420 -4.21 -14.58 5.58
CA ASN A 420 -4.38 -16.04 5.54
C ASN A 420 -5.86 -16.47 5.33
N VAL A 421 -6.82 -15.77 5.94
CA VAL A 421 -8.26 -16.03 5.78
C VAL A 421 -8.78 -15.54 4.42
N LEU A 422 -8.27 -14.40 3.94
CA LEU A 422 -8.75 -13.75 2.73
C LEU A 422 -8.21 -14.35 1.42
N LEU A 423 -7.18 -15.20 1.48
CA LEU A 423 -6.63 -15.90 0.31
C LEU A 423 -7.57 -16.98 -0.26
N GLY A 424 -8.57 -17.41 0.52
CA GLY A 424 -9.58 -18.40 0.13
C GLY A 424 -9.55 -19.65 1.03
N PRO A 425 -10.57 -20.51 0.95
CA PRO A 425 -10.61 -21.77 1.70
C PRO A 425 -9.50 -22.74 1.25
N ARG A 426 -9.07 -23.64 2.13
CA ARG A 426 -7.99 -24.61 1.87
C ARG A 426 -8.53 -25.90 1.26
N GLU A 427 -7.83 -26.46 0.27
CA GLU A 427 -8.11 -27.79 -0.27
C GLU A 427 -6.84 -28.55 -0.71
N GLU A 428 -6.87 -29.88 -0.65
CA GLU A 428 -5.80 -30.71 -1.21
C GLU A 428 -5.82 -30.67 -2.74
N ALA A 429 -4.66 -30.45 -3.34
CA ALA A 429 -4.50 -30.38 -4.79
C ALA A 429 -3.10 -30.85 -5.22
N GLU A 430 -2.93 -30.97 -6.54
CA GLU A 430 -1.64 -31.26 -7.17
C GLU A 430 -1.33 -30.16 -8.18
N TYR A 431 -0.07 -29.77 -8.32
CA TYR A 431 0.37 -28.73 -9.26
C TYR A 431 1.40 -29.30 -10.22
N ASP A 432 1.19 -29.10 -11.50
CA ASP A 432 2.14 -29.48 -12.54
C ASP A 432 3.02 -28.28 -12.89
N PHE A 433 4.30 -28.31 -12.48
CA PHE A 433 5.27 -27.26 -12.75
C PHE A 433 5.67 -27.13 -14.23
N GLU A 434 5.43 -28.16 -15.05
CA GLU A 434 5.73 -28.08 -16.49
C GLU A 434 4.67 -27.26 -17.22
N THR A 435 3.39 -27.51 -16.89
CA THR A 435 2.24 -26.82 -17.51
C THR A 435 1.72 -25.61 -16.72
N GLU A 436 2.27 -25.37 -15.53
CA GLU A 436 1.96 -24.25 -14.62
C GLU A 436 0.48 -24.22 -14.23
N LYS A 437 -0.06 -25.38 -13.84
CA LYS A 437 -1.50 -25.55 -13.55
C LYS A 437 -1.76 -26.43 -12.35
N VAL A 438 -2.82 -26.08 -11.63
CA VAL A 438 -3.47 -26.97 -10.66
C VAL A 438 -4.15 -28.12 -11.43
N VAL A 439 -3.85 -29.36 -11.04
CA VAL A 439 -4.40 -30.59 -11.61
C VAL A 439 -5.07 -31.44 -10.51
N PRO A 440 -5.98 -32.37 -10.86
CA PRO A 440 -6.61 -33.25 -9.87
C PRO A 440 -5.58 -34.13 -9.15
N LEU A 441 -5.80 -34.39 -7.86
CA LEU A 441 -4.92 -35.25 -7.05
C LEU A 441 -4.76 -36.65 -7.67
N GLY A 442 -3.52 -37.14 -7.73
CA GLY A 442 -3.15 -38.44 -8.28
C GLY A 442 -3.01 -38.44 -9.80
N THR A 443 -2.75 -37.27 -10.40
CA THR A 443 -2.42 -37.14 -11.82
C THR A 443 -1.05 -37.75 -12.08
N ASP A 444 -0.97 -38.69 -13.02
CA ASP A 444 0.29 -39.35 -13.38
C ASP A 444 1.18 -38.41 -14.21
N CYS A 445 1.97 -37.56 -13.53
CA CYS A 445 2.98 -36.71 -14.17
C CYS A 445 4.23 -36.54 -13.29
N ALA A 446 5.40 -36.39 -13.93
CA ALA A 446 6.69 -36.35 -13.22
C ALA A 446 7.01 -34.99 -12.58
N SER A 447 6.35 -33.93 -13.07
CA SER A 447 6.42 -32.54 -12.59
C SER A 447 5.29 -32.19 -11.61
N CYS A 448 4.51 -33.19 -11.22
CA CYS A 448 3.36 -33.00 -10.35
C CYS A 448 3.79 -32.97 -8.87
N PHE A 449 3.19 -32.05 -8.11
CA PHE A 449 3.53 -31.82 -6.71
C PHE A 449 2.28 -31.63 -5.86
N GLU A 450 2.12 -32.49 -4.85
CA GLU A 450 0.99 -32.44 -3.91
C GLU A 450 1.18 -31.33 -2.87
N TYR A 451 0.11 -30.58 -2.60
CA TYR A 451 0.11 -29.49 -1.63
C TYR A 451 -1.33 -29.13 -1.22
N THR A 452 -1.45 -28.35 -0.15
CA THR A 452 -2.73 -27.75 0.25
C THR A 452 -2.80 -26.35 -0.34
N ARG A 453 -3.69 -26.14 -1.31
CA ARG A 453 -3.85 -24.86 -1.99
C ARG A 453 -4.83 -23.94 -1.27
N PHE A 454 -4.67 -22.64 -1.48
CA PHE A 454 -5.78 -21.70 -1.30
C PHE A 454 -6.67 -21.77 -2.55
N ARG A 455 -7.99 -21.82 -2.37
CA ARG A 455 -8.94 -21.68 -3.47
C ARG A 455 -9.03 -20.21 -3.85
N GLY A 456 -8.06 -19.72 -4.62
CA GLY A 456 -7.99 -18.32 -5.05
C GLY A 456 -9.24 -17.89 -5.82
N GLU A 457 -9.93 -18.82 -6.50
CA GLU A 457 -11.20 -18.55 -7.16
C GLU A 457 -12.36 -18.24 -6.20
N ASP A 458 -12.23 -18.52 -4.91
CA ASP A 458 -13.21 -18.15 -3.88
C ASP A 458 -12.72 -16.97 -3.02
N SER A 459 -11.57 -16.37 -3.34
CA SER A 459 -11.01 -15.24 -2.59
C SER A 459 -11.76 -13.93 -2.86
N PRO A 460 -12.17 -13.19 -1.81
CA PRO A 460 -12.73 -11.84 -1.98
C PRO A 460 -11.71 -10.83 -2.55
N LEU A 461 -10.40 -11.08 -2.41
CA LEU A 461 -9.35 -10.23 -2.99
C LEU A 461 -9.38 -10.26 -4.53
N VAL A 462 -9.75 -11.42 -5.10
CA VAL A 462 -9.89 -11.57 -6.55
C VAL A 462 -11.12 -10.81 -7.06
N ASP A 463 -12.20 -10.76 -6.29
CA ASP A 463 -13.39 -9.98 -6.65
C ASP A 463 -13.14 -8.46 -6.61
N LEU A 464 -12.32 -7.97 -5.66
CA LEU A 464 -11.84 -6.57 -5.68
C LEU A 464 -11.06 -6.25 -6.95
N ILE A 465 -10.11 -7.11 -7.32
CA ILE A 465 -9.28 -6.92 -8.52
C ILE A 465 -10.13 -7.05 -9.80
N TYR A 466 -11.14 -7.92 -9.81
CA TYR A 466 -12.11 -7.97 -10.89
C TYR A 466 -12.89 -6.65 -11.02
N GLY A 467 -13.38 -6.09 -9.91
CA GLY A 467 -14.07 -4.79 -9.88
C GLY A 467 -13.19 -3.64 -10.39
N LEU A 468 -11.94 -3.55 -9.91
CA LEU A 468 -10.95 -2.59 -10.39
C LEU A 468 -10.64 -2.80 -11.88
N GLY A 469 -10.54 -4.05 -12.32
CA GLY A 469 -10.37 -4.47 -13.70
C GLY A 469 -11.46 -3.94 -14.63
N GLN A 470 -12.70 -3.84 -14.16
CA GLN A 470 -13.80 -3.22 -14.93
C GLN A 470 -13.61 -1.72 -15.12
N VAL A 471 -13.09 -1.03 -14.11
CA VAL A 471 -12.82 0.41 -14.14
C VAL A 471 -11.64 0.71 -15.06
N VAL A 472 -10.48 0.07 -14.86
CA VAL A 472 -9.29 0.31 -15.69
C VAL A 472 -9.44 -0.22 -17.12
N GLY A 473 -10.29 -1.24 -17.30
CA GLY A 473 -10.67 -1.78 -18.61
C GLY A 473 -11.76 -0.98 -19.34
N ASP A 474 -12.28 0.11 -18.77
CA ASP A 474 -13.27 0.98 -19.40
C ASP A 474 -12.68 1.81 -20.57
N LYS A 475 -13.51 2.21 -21.52
CA LYS A 475 -13.09 3.02 -22.69
C LYS A 475 -12.59 4.42 -22.30
N ASP A 476 -13.09 4.97 -21.19
CA ASP A 476 -12.73 6.31 -20.71
C ASP A 476 -11.67 6.27 -19.59
N SER A 477 -11.13 5.08 -19.27
CA SER A 477 -10.21 4.89 -18.13
C SER A 477 -8.85 5.56 -18.29
N ASP A 478 -8.39 5.86 -19.52
CA ASP A 478 -7.14 6.60 -19.73
C ASP A 478 -7.25 8.04 -19.18
N ALA A 479 -8.42 8.68 -19.34
CA ALA A 479 -8.68 9.99 -18.75
C ALA A 479 -8.68 9.93 -17.22
N LEU A 480 -9.28 8.88 -16.62
CA LEU A 480 -9.20 8.64 -15.18
C LEU A 480 -7.75 8.51 -14.69
N LEU A 481 -6.94 7.66 -15.32
CA LEU A 481 -5.54 7.48 -14.95
C LEU A 481 -4.74 8.78 -15.07
N LEU A 482 -4.96 9.56 -16.14
CA LEU A 482 -4.37 10.88 -16.29
C LEU A 482 -4.80 11.85 -15.18
N GLY A 483 -6.07 11.84 -14.78
CA GLY A 483 -6.55 12.67 -13.66
C GLY A 483 -5.96 12.27 -12.32
N LEU A 484 -5.75 10.97 -12.07
CA LEU A 484 -5.06 10.51 -10.86
C LEU A 484 -3.56 10.86 -10.87
N ILE A 485 -2.91 10.82 -12.04
CA ILE A 485 -1.51 11.25 -12.21
C ILE A 485 -1.41 12.76 -11.95
N ASP A 486 -2.30 13.57 -12.53
CA ASP A 486 -2.34 15.02 -12.31
C ASP A 486 -2.54 15.36 -10.83
N LEU A 487 -3.45 14.64 -10.16
CA LEU A 487 -3.66 14.79 -8.72
C LEU A 487 -2.41 14.48 -7.90
N ALA A 488 -1.67 13.42 -8.27
CA ALA A 488 -0.47 13.01 -7.56
C ALA A 488 0.75 13.91 -7.82
N GLU A 489 0.86 14.49 -9.02
CA GLU A 489 2.00 15.32 -9.40
C GLU A 489 1.82 16.79 -9.07
N ASN A 490 0.60 17.32 -9.19
CA ASN A 490 0.34 18.76 -9.20
C ASN A 490 -0.54 19.25 -8.03
N HIS A 491 -1.17 18.35 -7.27
CA HIS A 491 -2.15 18.69 -6.22
C HIS A 491 -1.87 18.02 -4.86
N GLU A 492 -0.59 17.82 -4.54
CA GLU A 492 -0.16 17.26 -3.26
C GLU A 492 -0.68 18.07 -2.04
N PRO A 493 -0.64 19.42 -2.02
CA PRO A 493 -1.14 20.21 -0.88
C PRO A 493 -2.64 20.00 -0.61
N GLU A 494 -3.46 20.01 -1.66
CA GLU A 494 -4.91 19.80 -1.56
C GLU A 494 -5.22 18.38 -1.05
N MET A 495 -4.49 17.39 -1.56
CA MET A 495 -4.63 15.99 -1.11
C MET A 495 -4.18 15.78 0.32
N ALA A 496 -3.05 16.38 0.73
CA ALA A 496 -2.57 16.30 2.09
C ALA A 496 -3.52 16.99 3.07
N ARG A 497 -4.06 18.16 2.72
CA ARG A 497 -5.05 18.87 3.55
C ARG A 497 -6.34 18.07 3.73
N LEU A 498 -6.84 17.47 2.65
CA LEU A 498 -8.02 16.60 2.72
C LEU A 498 -7.75 15.33 3.54
N ALA A 499 -6.57 14.71 3.39
CA ALA A 499 -6.17 13.56 4.19
C ALA A 499 -6.06 13.91 5.68
N ALA A 500 -5.47 15.07 6.02
CA ALA A 500 -5.39 15.56 7.40
C ALA A 500 -6.77 15.77 8.02
N ALA A 501 -7.70 16.36 7.26
CA ALA A 501 -9.08 16.53 7.71
C ALA A 501 -9.78 15.19 7.93
N ALA A 502 -9.59 14.20 7.03
CA ALA A 502 -10.14 12.86 7.18
C ALA A 502 -9.55 12.11 8.39
N LEU A 503 -8.23 12.20 8.61
CA LEU A 503 -7.57 11.64 9.79
C LEU A 503 -8.10 12.30 11.08
N ARG A 504 -8.35 13.61 11.07
CA ARG A 504 -8.96 14.28 12.23
C ARG A 504 -10.38 13.78 12.51
N ILE A 505 -11.16 13.45 11.48
CA ILE A 505 -12.50 12.84 11.65
C ILE A 505 -12.39 11.43 12.24
N LYS A 506 -11.38 10.65 11.83
CA LYS A 506 -11.08 9.36 12.45
C LYS A 506 -10.77 9.53 13.93
N GLU A 507 -9.88 10.44 14.31
CA GLU A 507 -9.58 10.74 15.73
C GLU A 507 -10.83 11.14 16.51
N ILE A 508 -11.70 11.98 15.94
CA ILE A 508 -12.98 12.37 16.54
C ILE A 508 -13.89 11.14 16.77
N SER A 509 -13.88 10.18 15.86
CA SER A 509 -14.65 8.94 15.96
C SER A 509 -14.07 8.02 17.03
N ASP A 510 -12.73 7.90 17.12
CA ASP A 510 -12.05 7.14 18.16
C ASP A 510 -12.33 7.75 19.56
N GLU A 511 -12.24 9.09 19.70
CA GLU A 511 -12.63 9.82 20.92
C GLU A 511 -14.10 9.55 21.30
N HIS A 512 -14.99 9.46 20.30
CA HIS A 512 -16.40 9.16 20.52
C HIS A 512 -16.59 7.73 21.05
N ASP A 513 -15.93 6.75 20.44
CA ASP A 513 -16.01 5.34 20.85
C ASP A 513 -15.45 5.15 22.27
N GLU A 514 -14.38 5.85 22.65
CA GLU A 514 -13.85 5.86 24.01
C GLU A 514 -14.88 6.38 25.04
N LEU A 515 -15.55 7.49 24.73
CA LEU A 515 -16.60 8.05 25.58
C LEU A 515 -17.83 7.14 25.67
N ALA A 516 -18.19 6.49 24.56
CA ALA A 516 -19.28 5.53 24.51
C ALA A 516 -18.98 4.29 25.35
N ALA A 517 -17.76 3.76 25.27
CA ALA A 517 -17.30 2.64 26.10
C ALA A 517 -17.32 2.96 27.60
N GLN A 518 -17.13 4.24 27.96
CA GLN A 518 -17.24 4.73 29.34
C GLN A 518 -18.69 5.01 29.77
N GLY A 519 -19.67 4.85 28.89
CA GLY A 519 -21.09 5.12 29.15
C GLY A 519 -21.42 6.60 29.28
N GLN A 520 -20.57 7.50 28.77
CA GLN A 520 -20.79 8.96 28.84
C GLN A 520 -21.68 9.47 27.71
N ILE A 521 -21.66 8.78 26.57
CA ILE A 521 -22.49 9.03 25.40
C ILE A 521 -22.98 7.69 24.83
N LEU A 522 -23.98 7.72 23.95
CA LEU A 522 -24.47 6.53 23.29
C LEU A 522 -23.56 6.17 22.09
N PRO A 523 -23.31 4.87 21.82
CA PRO A 523 -22.48 4.46 20.71
C PRO A 523 -23.10 4.86 19.37
N ALA A 524 -22.25 5.29 18.44
CA ALA A 524 -22.64 5.57 17.07
C ALA A 524 -22.48 4.28 16.26
N GLY A 525 -23.59 3.72 15.77
CA GLY A 525 -23.59 2.46 15.04
C GLY A 525 -24.91 2.22 14.35
N LEU A 526 -24.88 1.60 13.18
CA LEU A 526 -26.05 1.15 12.45
C LEU A 526 -26.17 -0.38 12.53
N PRO A 527 -27.39 -0.95 12.62
CA PRO A 527 -27.60 -2.37 12.40
C PRO A 527 -27.07 -2.80 11.03
N TYR A 528 -26.44 -3.98 10.96
CA TYR A 528 -25.81 -4.47 9.73
C TYR A 528 -26.83 -4.66 8.59
N GLU A 529 -28.05 -5.08 8.92
CA GLU A 529 -29.13 -5.31 7.95
C GLU A 529 -29.75 -4.02 7.40
N ASN A 530 -29.24 -2.85 7.79
CA ASN A 530 -29.78 -1.57 7.37
C ASN A 530 -29.35 -1.17 5.95
N PRO A 531 -30.29 -0.97 5.00
CA PRO A 531 -29.96 -0.74 3.59
C PRO A 531 -29.67 0.73 3.25
N VAL A 532 -29.43 1.63 4.22
CA VAL A 532 -29.28 3.08 3.94
C VAL A 532 -28.26 3.36 2.85
N TRP A 533 -27.12 2.67 2.84
CA TRP A 533 -26.06 2.88 1.85
C TRP A 533 -26.43 2.30 0.48
N ASP A 534 -27.17 1.20 0.45
CA ASP A 534 -27.70 0.60 -0.77
C ASP A 534 -28.78 1.52 -1.42
N GLU A 535 -29.70 2.05 -0.60
CA GLU A 535 -30.72 3.00 -1.03
C GLU A 535 -30.09 4.32 -1.53
N ALA A 536 -29.13 4.87 -0.77
CA ALA A 536 -28.39 6.07 -1.17
C ALA A 536 -27.62 5.85 -2.47
N ALA A 537 -26.99 4.69 -2.65
CA ALA A 537 -26.29 4.34 -3.88
C ALA A 537 -27.22 4.33 -5.10
N GLN A 538 -28.52 4.00 -4.98
CA GLN A 538 -29.47 4.14 -6.09
C GLN A 538 -29.69 5.59 -6.50
N VAL A 539 -29.81 6.50 -5.52
CA VAL A 539 -29.98 7.92 -5.80
C VAL A 539 -28.70 8.46 -6.45
N ILE A 540 -27.53 8.10 -5.92
CA ILE A 540 -26.24 8.49 -6.51
C ILE A 540 -26.08 7.92 -7.93
N SER A 541 -26.59 6.71 -8.18
CA SER A 541 -26.60 6.12 -9.52
C SER A 541 -27.36 6.99 -10.53
N ARG A 542 -28.51 7.55 -10.13
CA ARG A 542 -29.27 8.51 -10.96
C ARG A 542 -28.51 9.81 -11.15
N ILE A 543 -27.91 10.35 -10.07
CA ILE A 543 -27.06 11.55 -10.13
C ILE A 543 -25.87 11.36 -11.08
N ALA A 544 -25.21 10.21 -11.03
CA ALA A 544 -24.07 9.85 -11.87
C ALA A 544 -24.45 9.60 -13.34
N SER A 545 -25.71 9.22 -13.58
CA SER A 545 -26.25 9.05 -14.92
C SER A 545 -26.69 10.38 -15.54
N GLU A 546 -26.82 11.43 -14.72
CA GLU A 546 -27.22 12.76 -15.16
C GLU A 546 -26.04 13.56 -15.72
N PRO A 547 -26.07 13.95 -17.00
CA PRO A 547 -25.00 14.75 -17.59
C PRO A 547 -24.80 16.08 -16.87
N ARG A 548 -23.54 16.43 -16.59
CA ARG A 548 -23.06 17.66 -15.92
C ARG A 548 -23.44 17.78 -14.45
N LEU A 549 -24.28 16.92 -13.88
CA LEU A 549 -24.74 17.13 -12.51
C LEU A 549 -23.59 16.94 -11.50
N VAL A 550 -22.79 15.88 -11.62
CA VAL A 550 -21.62 15.68 -10.75
C VAL A 550 -20.62 16.82 -10.91
N LYS A 551 -20.30 17.22 -12.16
CA LYS A 551 -19.45 18.39 -12.44
C LYS A 551 -19.98 19.66 -11.76
N ASN A 552 -21.29 19.92 -11.84
CA ASN A 552 -21.94 21.08 -11.23
C ASN A 552 -21.96 21.01 -9.70
N LEU A 553 -22.07 19.81 -9.12
CA LEU A 553 -21.98 19.61 -7.67
C LEU A 553 -20.57 19.87 -7.14
N VAL A 554 -19.54 19.43 -7.86
CA VAL A 554 -18.15 19.82 -7.56
C VAL A 554 -18.00 21.35 -7.68
N GLY A 555 -18.57 21.95 -8.74
CA GLY A 555 -18.61 23.42 -8.88
C GLY A 555 -19.37 24.14 -7.75
N ALA A 556 -20.42 23.53 -7.20
CA ALA A 556 -21.16 24.07 -6.06
C ALA A 556 -20.31 24.06 -4.78
N LEU A 557 -19.50 23.02 -4.56
CA LEU A 557 -18.53 22.97 -3.46
C LEU A 557 -17.38 23.96 -3.67
N ALA A 558 -16.97 24.19 -4.91
CA ALA A 558 -15.99 25.22 -5.29
C ALA A 558 -16.53 26.65 -5.18
N ASN A 559 -17.82 26.84 -4.90
CA ASN A 559 -18.40 28.17 -4.77
C ASN A 559 -17.86 28.90 -3.53
N PRO A 560 -17.39 30.16 -3.64
CA PRO A 560 -16.84 30.91 -2.51
C PRO A 560 -17.81 31.05 -1.33
N ALA A 561 -19.13 30.98 -1.57
CA ALA A 561 -20.12 31.04 -0.51
C ALA A 561 -19.92 29.94 0.55
N ILE A 562 -19.43 28.75 0.18
CA ILE A 562 -19.23 27.61 1.10
C ILE A 562 -18.27 27.94 2.25
N VAL A 563 -17.27 28.79 2.00
CA VAL A 563 -16.21 29.16 2.95
C VAL A 563 -16.21 30.65 3.31
N SER A 564 -17.20 31.41 2.83
CA SER A 564 -17.34 32.83 3.15
C SER A 564 -18.07 33.01 4.47
N PRO A 565 -17.69 33.99 5.31
CA PRO A 565 -18.43 34.30 6.52
C PRO A 565 -19.84 34.83 6.22
N ILE A 566 -20.87 34.04 6.51
CA ILE A 566 -22.29 34.39 6.29
C ILE A 566 -23.08 34.14 7.58
N GLY A 567 -23.92 35.11 7.96
CA GLY A 567 -24.83 34.98 9.09
C GLY A 567 -24.15 34.75 10.45
N GLY A 568 -22.87 35.07 10.59
CA GLY A 568 -22.08 34.85 11.82
C GLY A 568 -21.41 33.48 11.92
N SER A 569 -21.54 32.63 10.90
CA SER A 569 -20.70 31.43 10.71
C SER A 569 -19.55 31.77 9.76
N ASN A 570 -18.37 31.18 9.95
CA ASN A 570 -17.20 31.38 9.09
C ASN A 570 -17.29 30.59 7.77
N HIS A 571 -17.98 29.44 7.79
CA HIS A 571 -18.22 28.58 6.63
C HIS A 571 -19.43 27.68 6.87
N MET A 572 -19.89 26.97 5.84
CA MET A 572 -21.08 26.09 5.88
C MET A 572 -21.02 25.07 7.01
N GLY A 573 -19.86 24.47 7.26
CA GLY A 573 -19.64 23.47 8.31
C GLY A 573 -20.04 23.94 9.71
N GLU A 574 -19.77 25.20 10.10
CA GLU A 574 -20.16 25.70 11.43
C GLU A 574 -21.70 25.75 11.61
N THR A 575 -22.42 26.05 10.54
CA THR A 575 -23.89 26.07 10.55
C THR A 575 -24.47 24.66 10.64
N ILE A 576 -23.90 23.69 9.90
CA ILE A 576 -24.30 22.27 10.02
C ILE A 576 -23.96 21.74 11.42
N ALA A 577 -22.78 22.05 11.95
CA ALA A 577 -22.37 21.68 13.29
C ALA A 577 -23.34 22.22 14.35
N LEU A 578 -23.78 23.47 14.19
CA LEU A 578 -24.79 24.06 15.07
C LEU A 578 -26.12 23.30 14.98
N PHE A 579 -26.57 22.98 13.77
CA PHE A 579 -27.81 22.25 13.57
C PHE A 579 -27.76 20.83 14.13
N ALA A 580 -26.59 20.18 14.10
CA ALA A 580 -26.35 18.84 14.66
C ALA A 580 -26.20 18.83 16.19
N SER A 581 -25.99 19.97 16.86
CA SER A 581 -25.83 20.03 18.34
C SER A 581 -26.97 20.70 19.08
N THR A 582 -27.84 21.45 18.40
CA THR A 582 -28.85 22.29 19.07
C THR A 582 -30.28 21.81 18.83
N VAL A 583 -31.16 22.05 19.80
CA VAL A 583 -32.57 21.61 19.79
C VAL A 583 -33.57 22.75 19.71
N ASP A 584 -33.09 24.00 19.60
CA ASP A 584 -33.89 25.22 19.67
C ASP A 584 -35.13 25.18 18.76
N GLU A 585 -36.25 25.67 19.28
CA GLU A 585 -37.50 25.83 18.56
C GLU A 585 -37.66 27.31 18.18
N LEU A 586 -37.76 27.61 16.88
CA LEU A 586 -37.89 28.98 16.38
C LEU A 586 -39.21 29.18 15.64
N ASN A 587 -39.85 30.33 15.86
CA ASN A 587 -41.06 30.72 15.14
C ASN A 587 -41.10 32.24 14.88
N TYR A 588 -42.02 32.72 14.04
CA TYR A 588 -42.21 34.16 13.85
C TYR A 588 -42.72 34.86 15.14
N ASP A 589 -42.47 36.16 15.28
CA ASP A 589 -43.04 36.99 16.35
C ASP A 589 -44.47 37.43 15.95
N PRO A 590 -45.52 37.04 16.68
CA PRO A 590 -46.88 37.51 16.39
C PRO A 590 -47.05 39.03 16.49
N THR A 591 -46.16 39.73 17.21
CA THR A 591 -46.21 41.19 17.37
C THR A 591 -45.40 41.95 16.32
N ASP A 592 -44.51 41.26 15.62
CA ASP A 592 -43.71 41.77 14.51
C ASP A 592 -43.47 40.66 13.47
N LEU A 593 -44.51 40.38 12.67
CA LEU A 593 -44.50 39.27 11.71
C LEU A 593 -43.29 39.31 10.77
N ASN A 594 -42.88 40.50 10.33
CA ASN A 594 -41.77 40.71 9.38
C ASN A 594 -40.41 40.89 10.09
N GLY A 595 -40.38 40.83 11.41
CA GLY A 595 -39.17 40.86 12.23
C GLY A 595 -38.41 39.53 12.25
N PRO A 596 -37.29 39.46 13.00
CA PRO A 596 -36.54 38.23 13.20
C PRO A 596 -37.37 37.17 13.95
N SER A 597 -37.12 35.89 13.67
CA SER A 597 -37.77 34.79 14.38
C SER A 597 -37.43 34.77 15.88
N LEU A 598 -38.39 34.41 16.73
CA LEU A 598 -38.19 34.23 18.16
C LEU A 598 -37.64 32.83 18.46
N ASN A 599 -36.66 32.76 19.35
CA ASN A 599 -36.21 31.53 19.99
C ASN A 599 -37.16 31.20 21.16
N LEU A 600 -38.05 30.25 20.93
CA LEU A 600 -39.06 29.85 21.89
C LEU A 600 -38.50 28.97 23.01
N THR A 601 -37.33 28.37 22.81
CA THR A 601 -36.68 27.54 23.82
C THR A 601 -36.16 28.38 24.99
N ASP A 602 -35.64 29.58 24.72
CA ASP A 602 -35.22 30.54 25.76
C ASP A 602 -36.41 31.18 26.50
N GLY A 603 -37.57 31.22 25.84
CA GLY A 603 -38.75 31.97 26.28
C GLY A 603 -38.62 33.48 26.08
N GLY A 604 -39.74 34.20 26.33
CA GLY A 604 -39.81 35.65 26.16
C GLY A 604 -39.72 36.10 24.70
N PHE A 605 -39.07 37.24 24.46
CA PHE A 605 -38.82 37.84 23.13
C PHE A 605 -37.36 37.59 22.67
N SER A 606 -36.78 36.43 22.98
CA SER A 606 -35.40 36.11 22.57
C SER A 606 -35.32 36.00 21.05
N ILE A 607 -34.36 36.70 20.43
CA ILE A 607 -34.03 36.57 19.00
C ILE A 607 -32.66 35.92 18.80
N SER A 608 -32.15 35.27 19.85
CA SER A 608 -30.85 34.62 19.87
C SER A 608 -30.81 33.48 18.85
N ASP A 609 -29.65 33.30 18.22
CA ASP A 609 -29.41 32.11 17.41
C ASP A 609 -29.48 30.83 18.25
N PRO A 610 -29.67 29.66 17.61
CA PRO A 610 -29.67 28.38 18.31
C PRO A 610 -28.43 28.20 19.18
N HIS A 611 -28.62 27.70 20.40
CA HIS A 611 -27.52 27.44 21.34
C HIS A 611 -27.89 26.44 22.46
N ASN A 612 -29.15 26.01 22.54
CA ASN A 612 -29.59 25.03 23.52
C ASN A 612 -29.18 23.64 23.03
N LEU A 613 -28.19 23.04 23.71
CA LEU A 613 -27.60 21.77 23.31
C LEU A 613 -28.56 20.60 23.48
N VAL A 614 -28.45 19.62 22.57
CA VAL A 614 -29.15 18.34 22.69
C VAL A 614 -28.61 17.53 23.86
N ASP A 615 -29.52 16.89 24.60
CA ASP A 615 -29.12 15.89 25.59
C ASP A 615 -28.86 14.57 24.86
N VAL A 616 -27.58 14.28 24.64
CA VAL A 616 -27.12 13.09 23.92
C VAL A 616 -27.45 11.78 24.63
N ASN A 617 -27.75 11.83 25.93
CA ASN A 617 -28.05 10.66 26.77
C ASN A 617 -29.56 10.44 26.98
N ALA A 618 -30.40 11.41 26.63
CA ALA A 618 -31.84 11.26 26.65
C ALA A 618 -32.38 10.71 25.32
N PRO A 619 -33.58 10.07 25.32
CA PRO A 619 -34.25 9.67 24.09
C PRO A 619 -34.31 10.80 23.06
N ARG A 620 -33.95 10.51 21.80
CA ARG A 620 -34.00 11.44 20.67
C ARG A 620 -35.42 11.53 20.09
N ASN A 621 -36.34 12.07 20.89
CA ASN A 621 -37.73 12.26 20.50
C ASN A 621 -38.31 13.57 21.03
N GLY A 622 -39.47 13.96 20.48
CA GLY A 622 -40.17 15.18 20.89
C GLY A 622 -39.28 16.43 20.75
N LYS A 623 -39.03 17.11 21.87
CA LYS A 623 -38.19 18.33 21.92
C LYS A 623 -36.69 18.06 21.91
N ASN A 624 -36.23 16.86 22.28
CA ASN A 624 -34.82 16.49 22.33
C ASN A 624 -34.31 15.95 20.98
N ARG A 625 -34.75 16.57 19.89
CA ARG A 625 -34.31 16.29 18.51
C ARG A 625 -33.60 17.51 17.98
N THR A 626 -32.51 17.29 17.26
CA THR A 626 -31.68 18.38 16.76
C THR A 626 -32.38 19.15 15.65
N ILE A 627 -31.91 20.36 15.38
CA ILE A 627 -32.39 21.13 14.22
C ILE A 627 -32.08 20.38 12.92
N LEU A 628 -30.96 19.66 12.83
CA LEU A 628 -30.62 18.85 11.67
C LEU A 628 -31.65 17.74 11.42
N GLU A 629 -31.97 16.95 12.45
CA GLU A 629 -33.00 15.90 12.39
C GLU A 629 -34.37 16.47 11.98
N LYS A 630 -34.78 17.58 12.62
CA LYS A 630 -36.04 18.27 12.30
C LYS A 630 -36.05 18.83 10.88
N SER A 631 -34.91 19.27 10.36
CA SER A 631 -34.78 19.79 9.00
C SER A 631 -34.94 18.69 7.96
N LEU A 632 -34.35 17.51 8.19
CA LEU A 632 -34.54 16.35 7.33
C LEU A 632 -35.99 15.86 7.34
N GLN A 633 -36.62 15.81 8.53
CA GLN A 633 -38.04 15.51 8.64
C GLN A 633 -38.88 16.50 7.82
N LEU A 634 -38.57 17.79 7.92
CA LEU A 634 -39.32 18.84 7.24
C LEU A 634 -39.24 18.73 5.72
N ILE A 635 -38.03 18.48 5.19
CA ILE A 635 -37.85 18.25 3.75
C ILE A 635 -38.64 17.02 3.31
N TYR A 636 -38.57 15.92 4.08
CA TYR A 636 -39.33 14.71 3.82
C TYR A 636 -40.85 14.97 3.81
N ASP A 637 -41.38 15.59 4.87
CA ASP A 637 -42.81 15.86 5.02
C ASP A 637 -43.35 16.81 3.95
N ALA A 638 -42.51 17.71 3.40
CA ALA A 638 -42.86 18.61 2.30
C ALA A 638 -42.66 18.00 0.91
N SER A 639 -41.86 16.94 0.78
CA SER A 639 -41.52 16.32 -0.50
C SER A 639 -42.73 15.58 -1.08
N GLY A 640 -43.05 15.86 -2.35
CA GLY A 640 -44.24 15.35 -3.00
C GLY A 640 -45.58 15.86 -2.43
N ALA A 641 -45.57 16.78 -1.45
CA ALA A 641 -46.77 17.37 -0.90
C ALA A 641 -47.36 18.40 -1.88
N ARG A 642 -48.54 18.11 -2.43
CA ARG A 642 -49.27 19.01 -3.32
C ARG A 642 -49.99 20.09 -2.52
N THR A 643 -49.72 21.36 -2.84
CA THR A 643 -50.34 22.51 -2.19
C THR A 643 -51.13 23.32 -3.21
N CYS A 644 -52.36 23.68 -2.91
CA CYS A 644 -53.19 24.48 -3.81
C CYS A 644 -54.24 25.27 -3.03
N ASN A 645 -54.99 26.15 -3.71
CA ASN A 645 -56.05 26.89 -3.05
C ASN A 645 -57.16 25.96 -2.52
N LYS A 646 -57.81 26.39 -1.43
CA LYS A 646 -58.93 25.69 -0.81
C LYS A 646 -60.21 25.75 -1.66
N ASP A 647 -61.21 24.96 -1.25
CA ASP A 647 -62.58 25.09 -1.78
C ASP A 647 -63.21 26.40 -1.27
N GLY A 648 -63.84 27.15 -2.17
CA GLY A 648 -64.37 28.47 -1.86
C GLY A 648 -63.30 29.56 -1.77
N ALA A 649 -62.14 29.39 -2.40
CA ALA A 649 -61.03 30.32 -2.28
C ALA A 649 -61.32 31.68 -2.94
N VAL A 650 -60.84 32.75 -2.29
CA VAL A 650 -60.89 34.13 -2.78
C VAL A 650 -59.54 34.81 -2.56
N VAL A 651 -59.16 35.73 -3.45
CA VAL A 651 -57.96 36.57 -3.28
C VAL A 651 -58.38 37.88 -2.64
N ASN A 652 -57.93 38.12 -1.41
CA ASN A 652 -58.07 39.42 -0.74
C ASN A 652 -56.91 40.33 -1.16
N ALA A 653 -57.07 41.02 -2.29
CA ALA A 653 -56.09 41.93 -2.84
C ALA A 653 -56.20 43.31 -2.15
N SER A 654 -55.07 43.86 -1.70
CA SER A 654 -54.98 45.16 -1.06
C SER A 654 -53.78 45.91 -1.62
N LEU A 655 -54.00 47.13 -2.11
CA LEU A 655 -52.95 47.96 -2.69
C LEU A 655 -53.24 49.46 -2.49
N PHE A 656 -52.29 50.21 -1.94
CA PHE A 656 -52.42 51.63 -1.58
C PHE A 656 -53.72 51.98 -0.81
N GLY A 657 -54.18 51.07 0.06
CA GLY A 657 -55.40 51.24 0.86
C GLY A 657 -56.72 50.99 0.12
N ILE A 658 -56.67 50.38 -1.07
CA ILE A 658 -57.84 49.84 -1.77
C ILE A 658 -57.88 48.33 -1.53
N ASP A 659 -58.94 47.85 -0.89
CA ASP A 659 -59.16 46.42 -0.62
C ASP A 659 -60.22 45.85 -1.57
N LEU A 660 -59.92 44.70 -2.17
CA LEU A 660 -60.73 43.99 -3.14
C LEU A 660 -60.73 42.49 -2.85
N GLU A 661 -61.91 41.89 -2.73
CA GLU A 661 -62.06 40.43 -2.71
C GLU A 661 -62.34 39.94 -4.15
N TRP A 662 -61.50 39.03 -4.66
CA TRP A 662 -61.59 38.48 -6.02
C TRP A 662 -62.00 37.00 -6.00
N PRO A 663 -62.95 36.55 -6.85
CA PRO A 663 -63.56 37.28 -7.98
C PRO A 663 -64.65 38.28 -7.56
N ILE A 664 -64.70 39.45 -8.20
CA ILE A 664 -65.71 40.50 -7.92
C ILE A 664 -67.14 40.05 -8.28
N PHE A 665 -67.25 39.24 -9.33
CA PHE A 665 -68.49 38.67 -9.83
C PHE A 665 -68.26 37.19 -10.18
N GLY A 666 -69.13 36.31 -9.70
CA GLY A 666 -69.03 34.86 -9.94
C GLY A 666 -69.04 34.07 -8.64
N ASP A 667 -68.91 32.75 -8.77
CA ASP A 667 -68.72 31.86 -7.62
C ASP A 667 -67.22 31.87 -7.22
N PRO A 668 -66.88 31.71 -5.93
CA PRO A 668 -65.50 31.53 -5.48
C PRO A 668 -64.81 30.33 -6.13
N TYR A 669 -63.48 30.30 -6.13
CA TYR A 669 -62.70 29.25 -6.79
C TYR A 669 -62.84 27.90 -6.08
N GLY A 670 -63.02 26.84 -6.86
CA GLY A 670 -62.93 25.48 -6.38
C GLY A 670 -61.49 25.06 -6.04
N PRO A 671 -61.31 23.89 -5.42
CA PRO A 671 -59.99 23.43 -4.99
C PRO A 671 -59.01 23.32 -6.17
N CYS A 672 -57.83 23.90 -6.00
CA CYS A 672 -56.76 24.00 -7.01
C CYS A 672 -57.09 24.76 -8.30
N GLU A 673 -58.23 25.45 -8.39
CA GLU A 673 -58.63 26.23 -9.57
C GLU A 673 -57.85 27.56 -9.70
N LEU A 674 -57.46 28.16 -8.58
CA LEU A 674 -56.80 29.47 -8.54
C LEU A 674 -55.27 29.38 -8.54
N MET A 675 -54.68 28.48 -7.77
CA MET A 675 -53.21 28.32 -7.68
C MET A 675 -52.86 26.89 -7.33
N GLN A 676 -51.66 26.45 -7.71
CA GLN A 676 -51.20 25.09 -7.45
C GLN A 676 -49.67 25.01 -7.46
N MET A 677 -49.14 24.22 -6.52
CA MET A 677 -47.75 23.80 -6.39
C MET A 677 -47.74 22.26 -6.35
N GLU A 678 -47.04 21.63 -7.29
CA GLU A 678 -47.05 20.17 -7.40
C GLU A 678 -46.18 19.48 -6.34
N ASP A 679 -45.05 20.10 -5.99
CA ASP A 679 -44.14 19.62 -4.95
C ASP A 679 -43.67 20.81 -4.10
N LEU A 680 -44.10 20.83 -2.85
CA LEU A 680 -43.83 21.93 -1.93
C LEU A 680 -42.34 22.08 -1.63
N ALA A 681 -41.62 20.97 -1.41
CA ALA A 681 -40.19 21.03 -1.12
C ALA A 681 -39.39 21.58 -2.32
N ALA A 682 -39.70 21.12 -3.54
CA ALA A 682 -39.10 21.65 -4.76
C ALA A 682 -39.42 23.15 -4.94
N PHE A 683 -40.65 23.57 -4.64
CA PHE A 683 -41.04 24.99 -4.69
C PHE A 683 -40.26 25.83 -3.65
N TYR A 684 -40.03 25.33 -2.44
CA TYR A 684 -39.20 26.01 -1.45
C TYR A 684 -37.73 26.12 -1.90
N PHE A 685 -37.17 25.04 -2.46
CA PHE A 685 -35.80 25.05 -2.99
C PHE A 685 -35.65 25.99 -4.20
N GLY A 686 -36.64 26.07 -5.08
CA GLY A 686 -36.67 27.08 -6.15
C GLY A 686 -36.68 28.52 -5.62
N ALA A 687 -37.21 28.76 -4.41
CA ALA A 687 -37.17 30.05 -3.72
C ALA A 687 -35.83 30.33 -3.01
N VAL A 688 -34.86 29.41 -3.05
CA VAL A 688 -33.47 29.63 -2.60
C VAL A 688 -32.60 30.18 -3.74
N LEU A 689 -32.96 29.89 -5.00
CA LEU A 689 -32.20 30.26 -6.20
C LEU A 689 -31.99 31.77 -6.34
N ASP A 690 -30.99 32.19 -7.12
CA ASP A 690 -30.80 33.62 -7.40
C ASP A 690 -32.09 34.26 -8.00
N PRO A 691 -32.46 35.50 -7.64
CA PRO A 691 -33.64 36.16 -8.18
C PRO A 691 -33.70 36.22 -9.72
N SER A 692 -32.55 36.20 -10.40
CA SER A 692 -32.46 36.21 -11.86
C SER A 692 -32.56 34.82 -12.50
N HIS A 693 -32.58 33.75 -11.70
CA HIS A 693 -32.58 32.38 -12.20
C HIS A 693 -33.91 32.03 -12.87
N PRO A 694 -33.94 31.44 -14.09
CA PRO A 694 -35.20 31.16 -14.80
C PRO A 694 -36.16 30.21 -14.08
N LYS A 695 -35.64 29.35 -13.20
CA LYS A 695 -36.42 28.44 -12.35
C LYS A 695 -36.73 28.99 -10.95
N ARG A 696 -36.48 30.28 -10.69
CA ARG A 696 -36.89 30.91 -9.43
C ARG A 696 -38.38 30.65 -9.23
N SER A 697 -38.76 30.20 -8.04
CA SER A 697 -40.16 29.85 -7.77
C SER A 697 -41.08 31.04 -8.01
N GLU A 698 -42.13 30.79 -8.79
CA GLU A 698 -43.12 31.79 -9.19
C GLU A 698 -44.49 31.41 -8.61
N PHE A 699 -45.09 32.31 -7.85
CA PHE A 699 -46.43 32.18 -7.30
C PHE A 699 -47.47 32.56 -8.38
N LYS A 700 -47.90 31.57 -9.15
CA LYS A 700 -48.82 31.75 -10.29
C LYS A 700 -50.28 31.66 -9.88
N LEU A 701 -51.06 32.68 -10.22
CA LEU A 701 -52.52 32.59 -10.28
C LEU A 701 -52.95 32.13 -11.68
N LYS A 702 -53.83 31.14 -11.74
CA LYS A 702 -54.35 30.53 -12.98
C LYS A 702 -55.38 31.44 -13.66
N ASP A 703 -55.76 31.07 -14.89
CA ASP A 703 -56.84 31.68 -15.68
C ASP A 703 -56.75 33.21 -15.84
N ASN A 704 -55.52 33.75 -15.93
CA ASN A 704 -55.23 35.18 -15.96
C ASN A 704 -55.77 35.98 -14.75
N ALA A 705 -56.15 35.32 -13.66
CA ALA A 705 -56.73 35.96 -12.49
C ALA A 705 -55.87 37.11 -11.96
N LEU A 706 -54.54 36.96 -11.99
CA LEU A 706 -53.62 38.04 -11.59
C LEU A 706 -53.76 39.29 -12.47
N ASN A 707 -53.80 39.13 -13.79
CA ASN A 707 -53.94 40.25 -14.72
C ASN A 707 -55.30 40.93 -14.55
N ASP A 708 -56.36 40.15 -14.35
CA ASP A 708 -57.72 40.67 -14.16
C ASP A 708 -57.85 41.43 -12.83
N ILE A 709 -57.21 40.96 -11.76
CA ILE A 709 -57.12 41.68 -10.48
C ILE A 709 -56.37 43.00 -10.68
N MET A 710 -55.23 42.98 -11.37
CA MET A 710 -54.44 44.20 -11.64
C MET A 710 -55.22 45.22 -12.47
N ASP A 711 -55.96 44.76 -13.49
CA ASP A 711 -56.84 45.60 -14.30
C ASP A 711 -58.01 46.19 -13.49
N ALA A 712 -58.59 45.41 -12.57
CA ALA A 712 -59.67 45.86 -11.70
C ALA A 712 -59.22 46.90 -10.66
N LEU A 713 -57.98 46.80 -10.18
CA LEU A 713 -57.39 47.78 -9.26
C LEU A 713 -57.01 49.09 -9.95
N GLY A 714 -56.65 49.08 -11.24
CA GLY A 714 -56.66 50.29 -12.10
C GLY A 714 -55.46 51.26 -12.00
N PHE A 715 -54.25 50.81 -11.62
CA PHE A 715 -53.07 51.68 -11.42
C PHE A 715 -51.74 51.14 -12.01
N ALA A 716 -50.70 51.99 -12.00
CA ALA A 716 -49.33 51.74 -12.49
C ALA A 716 -48.42 50.98 -11.49
N ALA A 717 -48.97 50.05 -10.72
CA ALA A 717 -48.25 49.25 -9.71
C ALA A 717 -47.83 47.89 -10.26
N SER A 718 -46.86 47.23 -9.64
CA SER A 718 -46.42 45.89 -10.05
C SER A 718 -47.26 44.79 -9.35
N PRO A 719 -47.41 43.61 -9.97
CA PRO A 719 -47.99 42.45 -9.29
C PRO A 719 -47.27 42.09 -7.98
N ASP A 720 -45.96 42.32 -7.91
CA ASP A 720 -45.17 42.07 -6.71
C ASP A 720 -45.58 42.95 -5.53
N GLU A 721 -45.79 44.25 -5.77
CA GLU A 721 -46.30 45.19 -4.76
C GLU A 721 -47.68 44.75 -4.27
N MET A 722 -48.54 44.26 -5.18
CA MET A 722 -49.87 43.76 -4.82
C MET A 722 -49.76 42.55 -3.89
N PHE A 723 -48.95 41.54 -4.19
CA PHE A 723 -48.81 40.37 -3.32
C PHE A 723 -48.25 40.74 -1.94
N GLU A 724 -47.26 41.63 -1.89
CA GLU A 724 -46.59 42.01 -0.65
C GLU A 724 -47.53 42.84 0.23
N GLU A 725 -48.19 43.83 -0.37
CA GLU A 725 -49.15 44.65 0.36
C GLU A 725 -50.35 43.79 0.79
N SER A 726 -50.94 42.98 -0.09
CA SER A 726 -52.12 42.12 0.22
C SER A 726 -51.89 41.15 1.37
N SER A 727 -50.72 40.52 1.41
CA SER A 727 -50.38 39.55 2.46
C SER A 727 -49.92 40.21 3.76
N GLY A 728 -49.36 41.42 3.69
CA GLY A 728 -48.65 42.05 4.81
C GLY A 728 -47.33 41.36 5.16
N ILE A 729 -46.85 40.44 4.32
CA ILE A 729 -45.59 39.70 4.50
C ILE A 729 -44.53 40.28 3.57
N THR A 730 -43.45 40.82 4.13
CA THR A 730 -42.33 41.38 3.36
C THR A 730 -41.65 40.30 2.52
N GLY A 731 -41.43 40.60 1.23
CA GLY A 731 -40.87 39.67 0.26
C GLY A 731 -41.86 38.62 -0.24
N MET A 732 -43.16 38.73 0.07
CA MET A 732 -44.22 37.94 -0.56
C MET A 732 -44.58 38.59 -1.89
N THR A 733 -43.89 38.22 -2.96
CA THR A 733 -44.10 38.77 -4.31
C THR A 733 -44.59 37.66 -5.26
N THR A 734 -44.66 37.93 -6.57
CA THR A 734 -44.82 36.85 -7.55
C THR A 734 -43.65 35.86 -7.53
N HIS A 735 -42.49 36.24 -6.99
CA HIS A 735 -41.33 35.38 -6.79
C HIS A 735 -40.89 35.43 -5.32
N PRO A 736 -41.66 34.79 -4.42
CA PRO A 736 -41.56 35.03 -3.00
C PRO A 736 -40.17 34.66 -2.44
N SER A 737 -39.71 35.43 -1.45
CA SER A 737 -38.52 35.09 -0.68
C SER A 737 -38.75 33.84 0.18
N THR A 738 -37.69 33.13 0.57
CA THR A 738 -37.82 31.98 1.49
C THR A 738 -38.46 32.40 2.81
N SER A 739 -38.04 33.55 3.36
CA SER A 739 -38.57 34.11 4.60
C SER A 739 -40.07 34.42 4.52
N ALA A 740 -40.53 34.93 3.37
CA ALA A 740 -41.95 35.14 3.09
C ALA A 740 -42.73 33.83 2.99
N LEU A 741 -42.17 32.82 2.31
CA LEU A 741 -42.80 31.50 2.24
C LEU A 741 -42.90 30.82 3.61
N MET A 742 -41.88 30.94 4.46
CA MET A 742 -41.95 30.42 5.84
C MET A 742 -43.12 31.05 6.61
N ARG A 743 -43.31 32.38 6.50
CA ARG A 743 -44.46 33.08 7.09
C ARG A 743 -45.77 32.66 6.44
N LEU A 744 -45.85 32.53 5.13
CA LEU A 744 -47.05 32.10 4.41
C LEU A 744 -47.54 30.73 4.91
N VAL A 745 -46.64 29.77 5.08
CA VAL A 745 -46.99 28.39 5.42
C VAL A 745 -47.19 28.20 6.92
N TYR A 746 -46.42 28.87 7.78
CA TYR A 746 -46.47 28.69 9.23
C TYR A 746 -47.25 29.74 10.00
N PHE A 747 -47.77 30.79 9.34
CA PHE A 747 -48.62 31.77 10.02
C PHE A 747 -49.89 31.10 10.56
N GLY A 748 -50.24 31.47 11.79
CA GLY A 748 -51.34 30.93 12.58
C GLY A 748 -52.75 31.25 12.09
N ALA A 749 -52.99 31.32 10.77
CA ALA A 749 -54.27 31.70 10.17
C ALA A 749 -55.43 30.78 10.59
N ARG A 750 -56.65 31.34 10.51
CA ARG A 750 -57.91 30.58 10.61
C ARG A 750 -57.99 29.50 9.52
N SER A 751 -58.85 28.52 9.75
CA SER A 751 -59.07 27.37 8.87
C SER A 751 -60.54 26.95 8.93
N ASP A 752 -61.18 26.71 7.79
CA ASP A 752 -62.56 26.23 7.76
C ASP A 752 -62.62 24.74 8.11
N HIS A 753 -61.60 23.99 7.69
CA HIS A 753 -61.52 22.55 7.92
C HIS A 753 -61.03 22.18 9.34
N TYR A 754 -60.09 22.96 9.88
CA TYR A 754 -59.48 22.75 11.19
C TYR A 754 -59.70 23.97 12.10
N PRO A 755 -60.93 24.20 12.62
CA PRO A 755 -61.24 25.42 13.36
C PRO A 755 -60.51 25.56 14.72
N ASN A 756 -59.86 24.52 15.22
CA ASN A 756 -59.18 24.50 16.53
C ASN A 756 -57.68 24.17 16.41
N MET A 757 -56.97 24.81 15.47
CA MET A 757 -55.54 24.59 15.27
C MET A 757 -54.71 25.00 16.51
N PRO A 758 -53.80 24.14 17.02
CA PRO A 758 -52.97 24.43 18.20
C PRO A 758 -51.98 25.59 18.08
N ASP A 759 -51.74 26.09 16.88
CA ASP A 759 -50.82 27.18 16.56
C ASP A 759 -51.55 28.46 16.11
N HIS A 760 -52.87 28.52 16.29
CA HIS A 760 -53.67 29.68 15.89
C HIS A 760 -53.20 30.99 16.54
N ASP A 761 -52.98 32.00 15.70
CA ASP A 761 -52.55 33.33 16.09
C ASP A 761 -53.76 34.23 16.34
N SER A 762 -54.22 34.24 17.58
CA SER A 762 -55.35 35.08 18.00
C SER A 762 -55.02 36.58 18.10
N LEU A 763 -53.74 36.97 18.05
CA LEU A 763 -53.35 38.39 18.09
C LEU A 763 -53.61 39.07 16.74
N ASN A 764 -53.42 38.34 15.65
CA ASN A 764 -53.57 38.82 14.28
C ASN A 764 -54.85 38.32 13.59
N GLU A 765 -55.79 37.73 14.33
CA GLU A 765 -57.05 37.22 13.81
C GLU A 765 -57.86 38.33 13.11
N GLY A 766 -58.35 38.06 11.90
CA GLY A 766 -59.07 39.04 11.08
C GLY A 766 -58.20 40.20 10.59
N GLY A 767 -56.90 40.17 10.87
CA GLY A 767 -55.91 41.08 10.29
C GLY A 767 -55.63 40.77 8.82
N LYS A 768 -54.74 41.55 8.22
CA LYS A 768 -54.43 41.48 6.79
C LYS A 768 -53.88 40.12 6.37
N THR A 769 -52.85 39.63 7.07
CA THR A 769 -52.22 38.34 6.80
C THR A 769 -53.17 37.17 7.02
N ASP A 770 -53.92 37.17 8.12
CA ASP A 770 -54.93 36.15 8.38
C ASP A 770 -55.96 36.11 7.25
N THR A 771 -56.52 37.26 6.86
CA THR A 771 -57.53 37.35 5.79
C THR A 771 -56.99 36.91 4.42
N PHE A 772 -55.74 37.23 4.12
CA PHE A 772 -55.07 36.80 2.88
C PHE A 772 -54.86 35.29 2.84
N ILE A 773 -54.28 34.71 3.89
CA ILE A 773 -53.96 33.27 3.94
C ILE A 773 -55.24 32.45 4.07
N TYR A 774 -56.11 32.76 5.04
CA TYR A 774 -57.38 32.07 5.25
C TYR A 774 -58.28 32.13 4.02
N GLY A 775 -58.27 33.24 3.28
CA GLY A 775 -59.06 33.40 2.05
C GLY A 775 -58.65 32.43 0.94
N MET A 776 -57.37 32.06 0.87
CA MET A 776 -56.83 31.27 -0.23
C MET A 776 -56.49 29.82 0.14
N LEU A 777 -55.98 29.56 1.35
CA LEU A 777 -55.32 28.31 1.72
C LEU A 777 -55.90 27.70 2.99
N GLU A 778 -55.96 26.38 3.01
CA GLU A 778 -56.03 25.60 4.25
C GLU A 778 -54.61 25.27 4.74
N PRO A 779 -54.41 24.91 6.02
CA PRO A 779 -53.11 24.46 6.53
C PRO A 779 -52.49 23.41 5.60
N VAL A 780 -51.25 23.68 5.18
CA VAL A 780 -50.58 22.93 4.12
C VAL A 780 -50.43 21.45 4.50
N ALA A 781 -50.82 20.58 3.58
CA ALA A 781 -50.69 19.14 3.74
C ALA A 781 -49.23 18.68 3.74
N THR A 782 -48.98 17.53 4.35
CA THR A 782 -47.68 16.82 4.26
C THR A 782 -47.80 15.61 3.36
N GLN A 783 -46.68 14.96 3.08
CA GLN A 783 -46.66 13.67 2.37
C GLN A 783 -47.54 12.59 3.05
N LEU A 784 -47.78 12.68 4.37
CA LEU A 784 -48.68 11.78 5.09
C LEU A 784 -50.13 11.82 4.61
N CYS A 785 -50.54 12.92 3.97
CA CYS A 785 -51.91 13.12 3.50
C CYS A 785 -52.17 12.37 2.17
N ASN A 786 -51.19 11.59 1.71
CA ASN A 786 -51.28 10.66 0.57
C ASN A 786 -51.78 11.33 -0.73
N GLY A 787 -51.23 12.51 -1.03
CA GLY A 787 -51.58 13.30 -2.21
C GLY A 787 -52.88 14.10 -2.09
N ASN A 788 -53.61 13.99 -0.97
CA ASN A 788 -54.75 14.85 -0.68
C ASN A 788 -54.27 16.23 -0.21
N ILE A 789 -54.99 17.26 -0.65
CA ILE A 789 -54.73 18.66 -0.27
C ILE A 789 -55.19 18.93 1.18
N LEU A 790 -56.10 18.09 1.70
CA LEU A 790 -56.56 18.09 3.08
C LEU A 790 -56.15 16.79 3.76
N CYS A 791 -55.66 16.90 4.98
CA CYS A 791 -55.24 15.78 5.80
C CYS A 791 -56.37 15.29 6.71
N ASP A 792 -56.28 14.04 7.18
CA ASP A 792 -57.30 13.48 8.07
C ASP A 792 -57.36 14.18 9.44
N GLY A 793 -56.23 14.74 9.87
CA GLY A 793 -56.10 15.45 11.14
C GLY A 793 -55.12 16.63 11.07
N PRO A 794 -55.25 17.61 11.98
CA PRO A 794 -54.39 18.78 12.02
C PRO A 794 -52.92 18.41 12.32
N ASP A 795 -52.67 17.31 13.02
CA ASP A 795 -51.35 16.77 13.34
C ASP A 795 -50.55 16.29 12.13
N GLN A 796 -51.21 16.09 10.99
CA GLN A 796 -50.60 15.73 9.71
C GLN A 796 -50.33 16.95 8.81
N THR A 797 -50.72 18.15 9.24
CA THR A 797 -50.42 19.40 8.50
C THR A 797 -49.01 19.87 8.84
N LEU A 798 -48.35 20.56 7.90
CA LEU A 798 -46.97 21.04 8.07
C LEU A 798 -46.83 21.92 9.32
N ARG A 799 -47.84 22.80 9.55
CA ARG A 799 -47.95 23.74 10.68
C ARG A 799 -47.84 23.08 12.06
N ILE A 800 -48.35 21.87 12.21
CA ILE A 800 -48.36 21.16 13.49
C ILE A 800 -47.25 20.11 13.53
N ARG A 801 -47.08 19.32 12.47
CA ARG A 801 -46.13 18.20 12.44
C ARG A 801 -44.67 18.65 12.59
N THR A 802 -44.33 19.78 11.96
CA THR A 802 -42.97 20.35 11.94
C THR A 802 -42.93 21.73 12.59
N ARG A 803 -43.87 21.97 13.53
CA ARG A 803 -44.02 23.23 14.23
C ARG A 803 -42.67 23.70 14.82
N ASN A 804 -42.44 25.00 14.76
CA ASN A 804 -41.26 25.68 15.28
C ASN A 804 -39.89 25.19 14.73
N SER A 805 -39.86 24.48 13.59
CA SER A 805 -38.62 23.90 13.05
C SER A 805 -38.04 24.69 11.87
N MET A 806 -38.91 25.16 10.96
CA MET A 806 -38.50 25.82 9.70
C MET A 806 -37.72 27.13 9.90
N PHE A 807 -38.10 27.96 10.89
CA PHE A 807 -37.47 29.29 11.08
C PHE A 807 -36.01 29.23 11.55
N ALA A 808 -35.51 28.06 11.94
CA ALA A 808 -34.09 27.86 12.18
C ALA A 808 -33.25 28.06 10.91
N TRP A 809 -33.82 27.83 9.72
CA TRP A 809 -33.14 28.00 8.43
C TRP A 809 -32.83 29.47 8.08
N GLU A 810 -33.48 30.43 8.75
CA GLU A 810 -33.15 31.86 8.63
C GLU A 810 -31.88 32.23 9.42
N ARG A 811 -31.36 31.32 10.25
CA ARG A 811 -30.22 31.59 11.12
C ARG A 811 -28.92 31.09 10.51
N ARG A 812 -27.83 31.79 10.84
CA ARG A 812 -26.46 31.37 10.50
C ARG A 812 -26.22 31.10 9.01
N GLY A 813 -26.93 31.81 8.14
CA GLY A 813 -26.71 31.75 6.68
C GLY A 813 -27.04 30.40 6.03
N PHE A 814 -27.77 29.50 6.69
CA PHE A 814 -28.00 28.13 6.22
C PHE A 814 -28.48 28.07 4.76
N LEU A 815 -29.51 28.86 4.41
CA LEU A 815 -30.05 28.89 3.05
C LEU A 815 -29.08 29.49 2.02
N ASP A 816 -28.23 30.43 2.42
CA ASP A 816 -27.21 31.01 1.54
C ASP A 816 -26.11 29.97 1.24
N TYR A 817 -25.68 29.20 2.24
CA TYR A 817 -24.72 28.10 2.04
C TYR A 817 -25.30 26.96 1.21
N MET A 818 -26.61 26.69 1.30
CA MET A 818 -27.28 25.64 0.51
C MET A 818 -27.55 26.07 -0.94
N ARG A 819 -27.59 27.37 -1.26
CA ARG A 819 -27.93 27.89 -2.59
C ARG A 819 -27.09 27.29 -3.72
N PRO A 820 -25.74 27.19 -3.63
CA PRO A 820 -24.94 26.58 -4.70
C PRO A 820 -25.34 25.13 -4.99
N VAL A 821 -25.58 24.34 -3.94
CA VAL A 821 -25.96 22.92 -4.06
C VAL A 821 -27.34 22.80 -4.71
N VAL A 822 -28.33 23.55 -4.22
CA VAL A 822 -29.69 23.57 -4.80
C VAL A 822 -29.68 24.01 -6.27
N THR A 823 -28.85 25.02 -6.60
CA THR A 823 -28.71 25.51 -7.98
C THR A 823 -28.17 24.45 -8.92
N ALA A 824 -27.21 23.62 -8.48
CA ALA A 824 -26.67 22.53 -9.30
C ALA A 824 -27.76 21.53 -9.73
N PHE A 825 -28.68 21.19 -8.82
CA PHE A 825 -29.83 20.32 -9.13
C PHE A 825 -30.88 21.05 -9.99
N ALA A 826 -31.18 22.31 -9.71
CA ALA A 826 -32.14 23.08 -10.52
C ALA A 826 -31.70 23.18 -12.00
N ASN A 827 -30.39 23.28 -12.24
CA ASN A 827 -29.80 23.39 -13.57
C ASN A 827 -29.89 22.12 -14.43
N VAL A 828 -30.32 20.98 -13.87
CA VAL A 828 -30.49 19.71 -14.59
C VAL A 828 -31.49 19.83 -15.75
N SER A 829 -32.50 20.71 -15.63
CA SER A 829 -33.47 20.97 -16.70
C SER A 829 -33.15 22.22 -17.54
N CYS A 830 -31.92 22.73 -17.43
CA CYS A 830 -31.45 23.94 -18.11
C CYS A 830 -30.35 23.65 -19.15
N SER A 831 -30.22 24.57 -20.12
CA SER A 831 -29.06 24.66 -21.01
C SER A 831 -27.78 24.93 -20.22
N GLU A 832 -26.63 24.74 -20.85
CA GLU A 832 -25.32 24.92 -20.20
C GLU A 832 -25.07 26.35 -19.72
N ASP A 833 -25.52 27.34 -20.47
CA ASP A 833 -25.47 28.75 -20.12
C ASP A 833 -26.68 29.22 -19.28
N VAL A 834 -27.57 28.30 -18.89
CA VAL A 834 -28.79 28.56 -18.11
C VAL A 834 -29.74 29.57 -18.81
N SER A 835 -29.57 29.80 -20.12
CA SER A 835 -30.43 30.73 -20.88
C SER A 835 -31.81 30.15 -21.19
N ILE A 836 -31.93 28.81 -21.23
CA ILE A 836 -33.16 28.08 -21.51
C ILE A 836 -33.33 27.01 -20.42
N CYS A 837 -34.44 27.07 -19.68
CA CYS A 837 -34.81 26.05 -18.69
C CYS A 837 -36.21 25.53 -18.96
N ASP A 838 -36.40 24.22 -18.80
CA ASP A 838 -37.72 23.66 -18.55
C ASP A 838 -38.09 23.91 -17.08
N THR A 839 -38.99 24.87 -16.89
CA THR A 839 -39.45 25.36 -15.57
C THR A 839 -40.52 24.46 -14.95
N GLU A 840 -41.10 23.52 -15.71
CA GLU A 840 -42.07 22.55 -15.20
C GLU A 840 -41.39 21.26 -14.72
N SER A 841 -40.20 20.94 -15.26
CA SER A 841 -39.41 19.78 -14.83
C SER A 841 -38.72 20.01 -13.48
N ILE A 842 -39.05 19.20 -12.48
CA ILE A 842 -38.36 19.10 -11.18
C ILE A 842 -37.35 17.94 -11.11
N ARG A 843 -36.92 17.41 -12.25
CA ARG A 843 -36.13 16.18 -12.34
C ARG A 843 -34.85 16.20 -11.50
N GLY A 844 -34.14 17.33 -11.47
CA GLY A 844 -32.93 17.48 -10.68
C GLY A 844 -33.23 17.61 -9.20
N GLU A 845 -34.16 18.49 -8.86
CA GLU A 845 -34.64 18.71 -7.50
C GLU A 845 -35.14 17.41 -6.87
N ARG A 846 -35.84 16.58 -7.64
CA ARG A 846 -36.32 15.27 -7.20
C ARG A 846 -35.17 14.34 -6.77
N MET A 847 -34.02 14.37 -7.44
CA MET A 847 -32.85 13.58 -7.02
C MET A 847 -32.27 14.06 -5.69
N LEU A 848 -32.25 15.38 -5.43
CA LEU A 848 -31.87 15.92 -4.13
C LEU A 848 -32.86 15.52 -3.04
N LEU A 849 -34.17 15.60 -3.33
CA LEU A 849 -35.23 15.20 -2.41
C LEU A 849 -35.16 13.70 -2.10
N ASP A 850 -35.02 12.84 -3.11
CA ASP A 850 -34.86 11.38 -2.92
C ASP A 850 -33.69 11.05 -1.99
N MET A 851 -32.59 11.80 -2.09
CA MET A 851 -31.43 11.64 -1.19
C MET A 851 -31.80 11.98 0.26
N MET A 852 -32.45 13.13 0.47
CA MET A 852 -32.87 13.58 1.80
C MET A 852 -33.93 12.65 2.41
N GLU A 853 -34.86 12.13 1.60
CA GLU A 853 -35.86 11.16 2.02
C GLU A 853 -35.22 9.83 2.44
N THR A 854 -34.24 9.35 1.68
CA THR A 854 -33.48 8.14 2.00
C THR A 854 -32.80 8.30 3.36
N PHE A 855 -32.08 9.40 3.58
CA PHE A 855 -31.44 9.65 4.88
C PHE A 855 -32.47 9.77 6.00
N TRP A 856 -33.57 10.51 5.82
CA TRP A 856 -34.61 10.66 6.84
C TRP A 856 -35.20 9.31 7.28
N ARG A 857 -35.50 8.39 6.35
CA ARG A 857 -36.03 7.04 6.68
C ARG A 857 -35.12 6.24 7.60
N HIS A 858 -33.82 6.55 7.61
CA HIS A 858 -32.82 5.88 8.45
C HIS A 858 -32.29 6.80 9.57
N TYR A 859 -32.78 8.04 9.67
CA TYR A 859 -32.24 9.03 10.59
C TYR A 859 -32.65 8.79 12.05
N PRO A 860 -33.95 8.62 12.37
CA PRO A 860 -34.37 8.34 13.72
C PRO A 860 -33.81 7.01 14.24
N GLY A 861 -33.42 7.00 15.51
CA GLY A 861 -32.94 5.81 16.23
C GLY A 861 -34.05 5.00 16.89
N PRO A 862 -33.72 3.89 17.57
CA PRO A 862 -34.71 3.03 18.25
C PRO A 862 -35.55 3.73 19.34
N ASP A 863 -35.11 4.90 19.79
CA ASP A 863 -35.74 5.78 20.77
C ASP A 863 -36.61 6.89 20.17
N HIS A 864 -36.94 6.78 18.88
CA HIS A 864 -37.80 7.70 18.14
C HIS A 864 -39.18 7.91 18.76
N GLY A 865 -39.81 9.04 18.43
CA GLY A 865 -41.20 9.35 18.77
C GLY A 865 -42.19 8.98 17.65
N SER A 866 -43.35 9.64 17.64
CA SER A 866 -44.43 9.42 16.67
C SER A 866 -44.13 9.92 15.25
N GLU A 867 -43.02 10.62 15.05
CA GLU A 867 -42.54 11.04 13.73
C GLU A 867 -42.16 9.88 12.81
N CYS A 868 -41.92 8.69 13.40
CA CYS A 868 -41.32 7.52 12.79
C CYS A 868 -42.08 6.26 13.24
N ASP A 869 -42.48 5.39 12.30
CA ASP A 869 -43.10 4.09 12.59
C ASP A 869 -42.47 2.98 11.74
N HIS A 870 -41.80 2.02 12.38
CA HIS A 870 -41.19 0.88 11.70
C HIS A 870 -42.16 -0.28 11.42
N ASN A 871 -43.40 -0.20 11.93
CA ASN A 871 -44.39 -1.28 11.81
C ASN A 871 -45.32 -1.13 10.61
N VAL A 872 -45.22 -0.02 9.87
CA VAL A 872 -45.96 0.20 8.62
C VAL A 872 -45.16 -0.31 7.42
N PRO A 873 -45.83 -0.60 6.28
CA PRO A 873 -45.15 -0.92 5.02
C PRO A 873 -44.13 0.15 4.60
N LYS A 874 -43.05 -0.24 3.90
CA LYS A 874 -41.97 0.68 3.46
C LYS A 874 -42.44 1.81 2.52
N ASP A 875 -43.57 1.60 1.84
CA ASP A 875 -44.21 2.58 0.95
C ASP A 875 -45.16 3.54 1.70
N ASP A 876 -45.45 3.28 2.98
CA ASP A 876 -46.20 4.20 3.83
C ASP A 876 -45.31 5.40 4.20
N PRO A 877 -45.76 6.65 4.02
CA PRO A 877 -44.93 7.81 4.34
C PRO A 877 -44.59 7.95 5.84
N ARG A 878 -45.22 7.18 6.75
CA ARG A 878 -44.80 7.11 8.17
C ARG A 878 -43.59 6.21 8.39
N TYR A 879 -43.22 5.41 7.39
CA TYR A 879 -42.17 4.43 7.52
C TYR A 879 -40.82 5.06 7.81
N CYS A 880 -40.12 4.46 8.77
CA CYS A 880 -38.71 4.64 9.04
C CYS A 880 -38.15 3.29 9.49
N SER A 881 -36.85 3.11 9.39
CA SER A 881 -36.16 1.89 9.81
C SER A 881 -35.74 1.88 11.28
N ALA A 882 -35.85 3.02 11.98
CA ALA A 882 -35.31 3.22 13.33
C ALA A 882 -33.79 2.92 13.45
N ALA A 883 -33.02 3.13 12.38
CA ALA A 883 -31.60 2.77 12.32
C ALA A 883 -30.69 3.57 13.25
N GLY A 884 -30.99 4.86 13.42
CA GLY A 884 -30.23 5.75 14.29
C GLY A 884 -29.03 6.45 13.66
N LEU A 885 -29.14 6.99 12.43
CA LEU A 885 -28.10 7.92 11.94
C LEU A 885 -27.96 9.14 12.87
N ASN A 886 -29.02 9.53 13.59
CA ASN A 886 -28.97 10.58 14.60
C ASN A 886 -27.95 10.30 15.74
N ARG A 887 -27.49 9.06 15.92
CA ARG A 887 -26.40 8.70 16.84
C ARG A 887 -25.03 9.23 16.39
N TYR A 888 -24.86 9.52 15.10
CA TYR A 888 -23.61 10.08 14.55
C TYR A 888 -23.53 11.60 14.69
N GLU A 889 -24.58 12.29 15.13
CA GLU A 889 -24.58 13.75 15.25
C GLU A 889 -23.44 14.35 16.10
N PRO A 890 -23.02 13.74 17.23
CA PRO A 890 -21.86 14.23 17.97
C PRO A 890 -20.55 14.16 17.16
N ILE A 891 -20.42 13.16 16.28
CA ILE A 891 -19.27 13.05 15.36
C ILE A 891 -19.41 14.09 14.24
N ILE A 892 -20.60 14.22 13.63
CA ILE A 892 -20.88 15.22 12.59
C ILE A 892 -20.62 16.63 13.10
N GLU A 893 -21.06 16.96 14.32
CA GLU A 893 -20.86 18.29 14.91
C GLU A 893 -19.38 18.64 15.02
N LYS A 894 -18.58 17.77 15.63
CA LYS A 894 -17.14 17.97 15.75
C LYS A 894 -16.47 17.99 14.38
N ALA A 895 -16.81 17.06 13.49
CA ALA A 895 -16.24 16.93 12.15
C ALA A 895 -16.47 18.20 11.30
N MET A 896 -17.68 18.73 11.30
CA MET A 896 -18.05 19.90 10.49
C MET A 896 -17.42 21.21 10.98
N ARG A 897 -16.89 21.25 12.21
CA ARG A 897 -16.06 22.35 12.74
C ARG A 897 -14.58 22.25 12.37
N THR A 898 -14.15 21.11 11.82
CA THR A 898 -12.76 20.93 11.39
C THR A 898 -12.51 21.56 10.03
N ASP A 899 -11.28 21.37 9.54
CA ASP A 899 -10.83 21.83 8.23
C ASP A 899 -11.46 21.04 7.04
N ILE A 900 -12.38 20.09 7.28
CA ILE A 900 -12.97 19.27 6.21
C ILE A 900 -13.73 20.11 5.17
N ILE A 901 -14.52 21.11 5.58
CA ILE A 901 -15.28 21.93 4.64
C ILE A 901 -14.36 22.86 3.84
N PRO A 902 -13.42 23.61 4.46
CA PRO A 902 -12.40 24.34 3.72
C PRO A 902 -11.55 23.46 2.79
N ALA A 903 -11.09 22.29 3.25
CA ALA A 903 -10.29 21.37 2.44
C ALA A 903 -11.07 20.82 1.23
N LEU A 904 -12.33 20.44 1.42
CA LEU A 904 -13.21 20.01 0.33
C LEU A 904 -13.47 21.13 -0.68
N HIS A 905 -13.65 22.36 -0.20
CA HIS A 905 -13.80 23.53 -1.08
C HIS A 905 -12.55 23.73 -1.94
N GLU A 906 -11.35 23.73 -1.35
CA GLU A 906 -10.10 23.89 -2.10
C GLU A 906 -9.85 22.76 -3.09
N PHE A 907 -10.09 21.52 -2.69
CA PHE A 907 -10.04 20.38 -3.61
C PHE A 907 -11.04 20.56 -4.77
N ALA A 908 -12.26 21.03 -4.49
CA ALA A 908 -13.27 21.28 -5.50
C ALA A 908 -12.86 22.42 -6.45
N VAL A 909 -12.25 23.50 -5.95
CA VAL A 909 -11.67 24.58 -6.77
C VAL A 909 -10.56 24.03 -7.66
N ALA A 910 -9.64 23.23 -7.10
CA ALA A 910 -8.57 22.61 -7.87
C ALA A 910 -9.13 21.71 -8.99
N ALA A 911 -10.09 20.83 -8.68
CA ALA A 911 -10.70 19.94 -9.65
C ALA A 911 -11.53 20.69 -10.71
N HIS A 912 -12.26 21.74 -10.33
CA HIS A 912 -13.17 22.44 -11.25
C HIS A 912 -12.44 23.48 -12.11
N GLU A 913 -11.56 24.27 -11.51
CA GLU A 913 -10.98 25.46 -12.14
C GLU A 913 -9.54 25.24 -12.60
N VAL A 914 -8.71 24.58 -11.80
CA VAL A 914 -7.25 24.51 -11.99
C VAL A 914 -6.82 23.32 -12.85
N SER A 915 -7.27 22.12 -12.51
CA SER A 915 -6.89 20.88 -13.17
C SER A 915 -7.43 20.84 -14.61
N LYS A 916 -6.51 20.67 -15.56
CA LYS A 916 -6.78 20.61 -17.02
C LYS A 916 -6.04 19.42 -17.61
N ILE A 917 -6.77 18.34 -17.87
CA ILE A 917 -6.21 17.09 -18.38
C ILE A 917 -6.52 16.96 -19.86
N THR A 918 -5.48 16.85 -20.67
CA THR A 918 -5.62 16.67 -22.12
C THR A 918 -5.56 15.19 -22.46
N ILE A 919 -6.60 14.67 -23.09
CA ILE A 919 -6.64 13.29 -23.56
C ILE A 919 -5.57 13.10 -24.64
N GLU A 920 -4.72 12.10 -24.47
CA GLU A 920 -3.59 11.86 -25.38
C GLU A 920 -3.90 10.80 -26.45
N ARG A 921 -4.97 10.02 -26.26
CA ARG A 921 -5.23 8.79 -27.02
C ARG A 921 -6.70 8.67 -27.45
N GLY A 922 -6.93 7.84 -28.47
CA GLY A 922 -8.27 7.49 -28.94
C GLY A 922 -8.99 8.60 -29.73
N PRO A 923 -10.29 8.43 -30.01
CA PRO A 923 -11.07 9.35 -30.84
C PRO A 923 -11.19 10.78 -30.26
N ASN A 924 -11.03 10.92 -28.95
CA ASN A 924 -11.13 12.19 -28.22
C ASN A 924 -9.75 12.83 -27.95
N ALA A 925 -8.67 12.33 -28.54
CA ALA A 925 -7.33 12.88 -28.36
C ALA A 925 -7.29 14.38 -28.71
N GLY A 926 -6.64 15.17 -27.85
CA GLY A 926 -6.58 16.63 -27.94
C GLY A 926 -7.73 17.37 -27.24
N GLN A 927 -8.77 16.66 -26.78
CA GLN A 927 -9.78 17.25 -25.90
C GLN A 927 -9.20 17.47 -24.49
N THR A 928 -9.43 18.65 -23.94
CA THR A 928 -9.09 18.97 -22.54
C THR A 928 -10.33 18.86 -21.67
N LEU A 929 -10.22 18.10 -20.58
CA LEU A 929 -11.24 17.93 -19.55
C LEU A 929 -10.81 18.63 -18.25
N THR A 930 -11.77 19.07 -17.46
CA THR A 930 -11.52 19.49 -16.07
C THR A 930 -11.46 18.29 -15.14
N GLY A 931 -10.81 18.41 -13.98
CA GLY A 931 -10.85 17.38 -12.94
C GLY A 931 -12.28 17.02 -12.52
N SER A 932 -13.19 17.99 -12.48
CA SER A 932 -14.62 17.78 -12.19
C SER A 932 -15.35 16.93 -13.26
N GLU A 933 -14.97 17.05 -14.54
CA GLU A 933 -15.48 16.18 -15.61
C GLU A 933 -14.92 14.74 -15.48
N ILE A 934 -13.68 14.59 -15.03
CA ILE A 934 -13.12 13.27 -14.75
C ILE A 934 -13.78 12.62 -13.54
N LEU A 935 -14.08 13.39 -12.49
CA LEU A 935 -14.87 12.91 -11.35
C LEU A 935 -16.28 12.47 -11.79
N GLU A 936 -16.92 13.19 -12.72
CA GLU A 936 -18.19 12.77 -13.31
C GLU A 936 -18.07 11.45 -14.07
N ILE A 937 -17.08 11.31 -14.96
CA ILE A 937 -16.81 10.05 -15.68
C ILE A 937 -16.57 8.90 -14.70
N THR A 938 -15.75 9.13 -13.68
CA THR A 938 -15.40 8.13 -12.67
C THR A 938 -16.63 7.69 -11.88
N THR A 939 -17.43 8.64 -11.41
CA THR A 939 -18.66 8.38 -10.66
C THR A 939 -19.64 7.60 -11.52
N LYS A 940 -19.77 7.95 -12.81
CA LYS A 940 -20.61 7.21 -13.76
C LYS A 940 -20.13 5.77 -13.96
N ILE A 941 -18.84 5.55 -14.18
CA ILE A 941 -18.27 4.19 -14.33
C ILE A 941 -18.54 3.35 -13.07
N LEU A 942 -18.34 3.93 -11.88
CA LEU A 942 -18.44 3.22 -10.61
C LEU A 942 -19.88 2.93 -10.18
N LEU A 943 -20.81 3.87 -10.40
CA LEU A 943 -22.12 3.87 -9.73
C LEU A 943 -23.32 3.85 -10.70
N SER A 944 -23.19 4.21 -11.97
CA SER A 944 -24.33 4.23 -12.91
C SER A 944 -24.76 2.81 -13.29
N GLN A 945 -25.99 2.45 -12.93
CA GLN A 945 -26.61 1.20 -13.36
C GLN A 945 -26.89 1.21 -14.87
N ASP A 946 -27.32 2.34 -15.43
CA ASP A 946 -27.58 2.47 -16.87
C ASP A 946 -26.30 2.26 -17.68
N TYR A 947 -25.18 2.86 -17.25
CA TYR A 947 -23.89 2.66 -17.89
C TYR A 947 -23.39 1.22 -17.77
N SER A 948 -23.53 0.63 -16.58
CA SER A 948 -23.16 -0.77 -16.34
C SER A 948 -23.99 -1.74 -17.21
N ALA A 949 -25.28 -1.47 -17.40
CA ALA A 949 -26.15 -2.23 -18.28
C ALA A 949 -25.74 -2.10 -19.76
N GLN A 950 -25.41 -0.88 -20.21
CA GLN A 950 -24.94 -0.61 -21.57
C GLN A 950 -23.63 -1.35 -21.90
N THR A 951 -22.73 -1.45 -20.93
CA THR A 951 -21.46 -2.16 -21.09
C THR A 951 -21.56 -3.67 -20.87
N GLY A 952 -22.75 -4.16 -20.49
CA GLY A 952 -23.02 -5.58 -20.26
C GLY A 952 -22.32 -6.15 -19.03
N LEU A 953 -22.07 -5.31 -18.01
CA LEU A 953 -21.34 -5.67 -16.82
C LEU A 953 -22.02 -6.80 -16.04
N LYS A 954 -21.19 -7.72 -15.54
CA LYS A 954 -21.55 -8.83 -14.66
C LYS A 954 -20.47 -8.95 -13.58
N ASP A 955 -20.82 -9.53 -12.44
CA ASP A 955 -19.82 -9.98 -11.48
C ASP A 955 -18.98 -11.13 -12.06
N ARG A 956 -17.95 -11.56 -11.32
CA ARG A 956 -17.06 -12.64 -11.75
C ARG A 956 -17.77 -13.99 -11.91
N LYS A 957 -18.89 -14.20 -11.21
CA LYS A 957 -19.75 -15.39 -11.28
C LYS A 957 -20.75 -15.34 -12.44
N GLY A 958 -20.73 -14.27 -13.24
CA GLY A 958 -21.62 -14.08 -14.40
C GLY A 958 -23.02 -13.58 -14.03
N ILE A 959 -23.23 -13.13 -12.80
CA ILE A 959 -24.48 -12.57 -12.29
C ILE A 959 -24.53 -11.08 -12.62
N LYS A 960 -25.67 -10.64 -13.16
CA LYS A 960 -25.89 -9.23 -13.52
C LYS A 960 -26.59 -8.42 -12.44
N THR A 961 -27.12 -9.06 -11.41
CA THR A 961 -27.88 -8.44 -10.31
C THR A 961 -27.01 -8.32 -9.06
N ALA A 962 -27.22 -7.27 -8.26
CA ALA A 962 -26.68 -7.18 -6.91
C ALA A 962 -27.79 -7.41 -5.89
N LYS A 963 -27.44 -7.90 -4.69
CA LYS A 963 -28.37 -8.09 -3.58
C LYS A 963 -27.96 -7.18 -2.42
N TRP A 964 -28.90 -6.42 -1.90
CA TRP A 964 -28.71 -5.53 -0.76
C TRP A 964 -28.61 -6.29 0.54
N VAL A 965 -28.15 -5.62 1.60
CA VAL A 965 -28.07 -6.21 2.95
C VAL A 965 -29.43 -6.65 3.48
N ASP A 966 -30.52 -5.96 3.07
CA ASP A 966 -31.90 -6.31 3.45
C ASP A 966 -32.56 -7.35 2.54
N GLY A 967 -31.83 -7.83 1.52
CA GLY A 967 -32.28 -8.83 0.57
C GLY A 967 -32.99 -8.30 -0.68
N THR A 968 -33.18 -6.98 -0.80
CA THR A 968 -33.67 -6.34 -2.02
C THR A 968 -32.74 -6.62 -3.20
N VAL A 969 -33.30 -6.81 -4.40
CA VAL A 969 -32.53 -7.12 -5.61
C VAL A 969 -32.40 -5.89 -6.49
N GLN A 970 -31.16 -5.50 -6.77
CA GLN A 970 -30.81 -4.51 -7.78
C GLN A 970 -30.59 -5.19 -9.14
N ASN A 971 -31.25 -4.70 -10.18
CA ASN A 971 -31.31 -5.36 -11.48
C ASN A 971 -29.99 -5.38 -12.26
N GLN A 972 -29.08 -4.45 -11.96
CA GLN A 972 -27.79 -4.30 -12.61
C GLN A 972 -26.69 -4.06 -11.57
N VAL A 973 -25.67 -4.91 -11.55
CA VAL A 973 -24.47 -4.73 -10.74
C VAL A 973 -23.60 -3.61 -11.33
N THR A 974 -22.99 -2.81 -10.47
CA THR A 974 -21.99 -1.78 -10.82
C THR A 974 -20.61 -2.19 -10.28
N PRO A 975 -19.50 -1.56 -10.73
CA PRO A 975 -18.19 -1.80 -10.12
C PRO A 975 -18.17 -1.53 -8.61
N PHE A 976 -18.91 -0.52 -8.14
CA PHE A 976 -19.09 -0.28 -6.71
C PHE A 976 -19.70 -1.49 -6.00
N ASN A 977 -20.79 -2.07 -6.54
CA ASN A 977 -21.41 -3.25 -5.93
C ASN A 977 -20.46 -4.45 -5.88
N ILE A 978 -19.63 -4.66 -6.91
CA ILE A 978 -18.63 -5.74 -6.92
C ILE A 978 -17.61 -5.53 -5.80
N MET A 979 -17.11 -4.30 -5.64
CA MET A 979 -16.13 -3.98 -4.62
C MET A 979 -16.72 -4.04 -3.20
N THR A 980 -17.94 -3.54 -2.99
CA THR A 980 -18.59 -3.60 -1.68
C THR A 980 -19.02 -5.02 -1.31
N ASP A 981 -19.49 -5.83 -2.26
CA ASP A 981 -19.75 -7.25 -2.04
C ASP A 981 -18.44 -7.98 -1.68
N ALA A 982 -17.33 -7.69 -2.37
CA ALA A 982 -16.03 -8.26 -2.02
C ALA A 982 -15.59 -7.89 -0.58
N LEU A 983 -15.78 -6.63 -0.15
CA LEU A 983 -15.53 -6.22 1.23
C LEU A 983 -16.44 -6.95 2.23
N HIS A 984 -17.73 -7.12 1.90
CA HIS A 984 -18.64 -7.93 2.70
C HIS A 984 -18.17 -9.39 2.78
N GLN A 985 -17.74 -9.99 1.67
CA GLN A 985 -17.22 -11.35 1.66
C GLN A 985 -15.94 -11.51 2.50
N MET A 986 -15.15 -10.44 2.70
CA MET A 986 -14.06 -10.49 3.69
C MET A 986 -14.60 -10.68 5.11
N ASP A 987 -15.62 -9.92 5.50
CA ASP A 987 -16.25 -10.07 6.81
C ASP A 987 -16.86 -11.48 6.96
N VAL A 988 -17.55 -12.00 5.94
CA VAL A 988 -18.08 -13.37 5.93
C VAL A 988 -16.97 -14.43 6.07
N SER A 989 -15.84 -14.21 5.40
CA SER A 989 -14.69 -15.13 5.47
C SER A 989 -14.09 -15.17 6.87
N PHE A 990 -13.99 -14.00 7.53
CA PHE A 990 -13.59 -13.95 8.93
C PHE A 990 -14.60 -14.64 9.84
N ASP A 991 -15.90 -14.35 9.70
CA ASP A 991 -16.94 -14.92 10.56
C ASP A 991 -17.03 -16.46 10.42
N GLY A 992 -16.58 -17.01 9.28
CA GLY A 992 -16.51 -18.44 9.02
C GLY A 992 -15.23 -19.15 9.51
N ALA A 993 -14.20 -18.42 9.94
CA ALA A 993 -12.93 -18.98 10.42
C ALA A 993 -12.94 -19.24 11.93
N GLU A 994 -12.24 -20.28 12.40
CA GLU A 994 -12.24 -20.72 13.81
C GLU A 994 -11.74 -19.62 14.78
N ASP A 995 -10.66 -18.92 14.41
CA ASP A 995 -10.07 -17.78 15.13
C ASP A 995 -10.40 -16.42 14.45
N GLY A 996 -11.49 -16.41 13.67
CA GLY A 996 -11.89 -15.32 12.79
C GLY A 996 -12.04 -13.96 13.45
N GLU A 997 -12.65 -13.88 14.63
CA GLU A 997 -12.85 -12.63 15.38
C GLU A 997 -11.52 -11.93 15.70
N ILE A 998 -10.52 -12.67 16.19
CA ILE A 998 -9.21 -12.11 16.54
C ILE A 998 -8.47 -11.69 15.27
N ARG A 999 -8.49 -12.53 14.22
CA ARG A 999 -7.86 -12.19 12.93
C ARG A 999 -8.49 -10.97 12.27
N LYS A 1000 -9.81 -10.82 12.36
CA LYS A 1000 -10.57 -9.64 11.89
C LYS A 1000 -10.16 -8.39 12.66
N ALA A 1001 -10.00 -8.48 13.98
CA ALA A 1001 -9.54 -7.37 14.80
C ALA A 1001 -8.09 -6.97 14.48
N GLN A 1002 -7.19 -7.94 14.33
CA GLN A 1002 -5.81 -7.73 13.88
C GLN A 1002 -5.76 -7.09 12.48
N TRP A 1003 -6.52 -7.62 11.53
CA TRP A 1003 -6.63 -7.06 10.18
C TRP A 1003 -7.10 -5.60 10.19
N LYS A 1004 -8.14 -5.28 10.97
CA LYS A 1004 -8.64 -3.91 11.13
C LYS A 1004 -7.57 -3.00 11.73
N ARG A 1005 -6.86 -3.47 12.76
CA ARG A 1005 -5.76 -2.72 13.39
C ARG A 1005 -4.63 -2.46 12.41
N ALA A 1006 -4.19 -3.49 11.68
CA ALA A 1006 -3.12 -3.37 10.68
C ALA A 1006 -3.46 -2.34 9.61
N ARG A 1007 -4.70 -2.38 9.10
CA ARG A 1007 -5.21 -1.40 8.14
C ARG A 1007 -5.23 0.02 8.70
N SER A 1008 -5.65 0.20 9.96
CA SER A 1008 -5.59 1.52 10.62
C SER A 1008 -4.15 2.03 10.67
N GLN A 1009 -3.22 1.21 11.18
CA GLN A 1009 -1.81 1.59 11.32
C GLN A 1009 -1.16 1.91 9.96
N LEU A 1010 -1.47 1.16 8.91
CA LEU A 1010 -1.03 1.46 7.54
C LEU A 1010 -1.55 2.82 7.07
N VAL A 1011 -2.83 3.14 7.31
CA VAL A 1011 -3.41 4.45 6.99
C VAL A 1011 -2.74 5.56 7.80
N ASP A 1012 -2.56 5.34 9.10
CA ASP A 1012 -1.98 6.31 10.03
C ASP A 1012 -0.51 6.62 9.68
N VAL A 1013 0.24 5.67 9.08
CA VAL A 1013 1.61 5.88 8.60
C VAL A 1013 1.66 6.46 7.18
N LEU A 1014 0.95 5.85 6.22
CA LEU A 1014 1.04 6.22 4.80
C LEU A 1014 0.40 7.57 4.50
N LEU A 1015 -0.73 7.87 5.17
CA LEU A 1015 -1.45 9.13 4.99
C LEU A 1015 -1.12 10.14 6.09
N ALA A 1016 -0.13 9.86 6.96
CA ALA A 1016 0.33 10.78 7.98
C ALA A 1016 0.64 12.16 7.38
N THR A 1017 0.13 13.21 8.00
CA THR A 1017 0.38 14.59 7.59
C THR A 1017 1.07 15.39 8.68
N GLU A 1018 1.77 16.45 8.27
CA GLU A 1018 2.31 17.48 9.17
C GLU A 1018 1.98 18.88 8.63
N GLY A 1019 2.02 19.88 9.51
CA GLY A 1019 1.55 21.23 9.20
C GLY A 1019 0.06 21.42 9.47
N THR A 1020 -0.45 22.61 9.15
CA THR A 1020 -1.87 22.95 9.30
C THR A 1020 -2.34 23.87 8.17
N GLY A 1021 -3.62 23.77 7.82
CA GLY A 1021 -4.25 24.55 6.76
C GLY A 1021 -3.50 24.42 5.43
N GLU A 1022 -3.16 25.55 4.81
CA GLU A 1022 -2.44 25.61 3.54
C GLU A 1022 -1.00 25.06 3.58
N ASN A 1023 -0.41 24.90 4.78
CA ASN A 1023 0.95 24.36 4.93
C ASN A 1023 0.95 22.84 5.20
N THR A 1024 -0.20 22.19 5.15
CA THR A 1024 -0.32 20.74 5.35
C THR A 1024 0.37 19.99 4.21
N ARG A 1025 1.17 18.98 4.56
CA ARG A 1025 1.83 18.08 3.61
C ARG A 1025 1.90 16.66 4.17
N PHE A 1026 2.15 15.67 3.31
CA PHE A 1026 2.43 14.31 3.77
C PHE A 1026 3.76 14.27 4.53
N LYS A 1027 3.77 13.56 5.65
CA LYS A 1027 4.98 13.31 6.45
C LYS A 1027 6.00 12.48 5.67
N ILE A 1028 5.51 11.51 4.89
CA ILE A 1028 6.31 10.70 3.97
C ILE A 1028 6.29 11.35 2.59
N ARG A 1029 7.32 12.15 2.30
CA ARG A 1029 7.44 12.94 1.06
C ARG A 1029 7.41 12.09 -0.22
N GLY A 1030 7.85 10.83 -0.14
CA GLY A 1030 7.91 9.90 -1.26
C GLY A 1030 6.56 9.30 -1.69
N VAL A 1031 5.48 9.42 -0.90
CA VAL A 1031 4.20 8.74 -1.19
C VAL A 1031 3.57 9.21 -2.51
N MET A 1032 3.50 10.52 -2.74
CA MET A 1032 2.90 11.06 -3.97
C MET A 1032 3.73 10.77 -5.25
N PRO A 1033 5.08 10.93 -5.26
CA PRO A 1033 5.90 10.47 -6.37
C PRO A 1033 5.78 8.96 -6.64
N LEU A 1034 5.68 8.14 -5.58
CA LEU A 1034 5.51 6.70 -5.71
C LEU A 1034 4.17 6.38 -6.39
N LEU A 1035 3.09 7.02 -5.92
CA LEU A 1035 1.75 6.88 -6.50
C LEU A 1035 1.74 7.30 -7.98
N ALA A 1036 2.32 8.45 -8.32
CA ALA A 1036 2.43 8.90 -9.71
C ALA A 1036 3.19 7.90 -10.59
N THR A 1037 4.29 7.34 -10.08
CA THR A 1037 5.09 6.32 -10.79
C THR A 1037 4.28 5.04 -11.02
N VAL A 1038 3.59 4.53 -10.00
CA VAL A 1038 2.72 3.34 -10.10
C VAL A 1038 1.58 3.58 -11.08
N LEU A 1039 0.95 4.75 -11.06
CA LEU A 1039 -0.13 5.10 -11.99
C LEU A 1039 0.36 5.19 -13.44
N LYS A 1040 1.55 5.76 -13.68
CA LYS A 1040 2.17 5.80 -15.01
C LYS A 1040 2.49 4.40 -15.53
N LEU A 1041 3.10 3.55 -14.71
CA LEU A 1041 3.39 2.16 -15.09
C LEU A 1041 2.09 1.37 -15.33
N THR A 1042 1.07 1.58 -14.50
CA THR A 1042 -0.26 0.98 -14.70
C THR A 1042 -0.88 1.43 -16.01
N ARG A 1043 -0.80 2.73 -16.33
CA ARG A 1043 -1.27 3.29 -17.60
C ARG A 1043 -0.55 2.67 -18.80
N GLU A 1044 0.77 2.54 -18.75
CA GLU A 1044 1.56 1.86 -19.80
C GLU A 1044 1.16 0.39 -19.97
N GLN A 1045 0.96 -0.32 -18.86
CA GLN A 1045 0.59 -1.73 -18.86
C GLN A 1045 -0.82 -1.95 -19.43
N VAL A 1046 -1.78 -1.13 -19.01
CA VAL A 1046 -3.16 -1.16 -19.50
C VAL A 1046 -3.20 -0.83 -21.01
N ASN A 1047 -2.46 0.19 -21.45
CA ASN A 1047 -2.47 0.62 -22.84
C ASN A 1047 -1.73 -0.35 -23.77
N SER A 1048 -0.72 -1.07 -23.29
CA SER A 1048 -0.03 -2.12 -24.07
C SER A 1048 -0.85 -3.40 -24.18
N HIS A 1049 -1.58 -3.82 -23.14
CA HIS A 1049 -2.51 -4.94 -23.22
C HIS A 1049 -3.79 -4.63 -24.00
N CYS A 1050 -4.25 -3.37 -23.95
CA CYS A 1050 -5.52 -2.94 -24.53
C CYS A 1050 -5.36 -1.71 -25.43
N PRO A 1051 -4.65 -1.83 -26.57
CA PRO A 1051 -4.18 -0.70 -27.38
C PRO A 1051 -5.27 0.11 -28.09
N ASN A 1052 -6.46 -0.46 -28.26
CA ASN A 1052 -7.58 0.17 -28.98
C ASN A 1052 -8.81 0.41 -28.07
N ARG A 1053 -8.65 0.34 -26.74
CA ARG A 1053 -9.75 0.37 -25.76
C ARG A 1053 -10.64 1.61 -25.88
N GLU A 1054 -10.03 2.76 -26.17
CA GLU A 1054 -10.68 4.07 -26.30
C GLU A 1054 -11.62 4.13 -27.52
N THR A 1055 -11.50 3.19 -28.46
CA THR A 1055 -12.42 3.05 -29.61
C THR A 1055 -13.64 2.16 -29.29
N GLY A 1056 -13.74 1.65 -28.06
CA GLY A 1056 -14.77 0.72 -27.60
C GLY A 1056 -14.38 -0.76 -27.75
N ALA A 1057 -13.14 -1.07 -28.12
CA ALA A 1057 -12.64 -2.44 -28.14
C ALA A 1057 -12.61 -3.02 -26.72
N GLN A 1058 -13.05 -4.28 -26.56
CA GLN A 1058 -13.06 -4.92 -25.24
C GLN A 1058 -11.64 -5.17 -24.74
N CYS A 1059 -11.35 -4.73 -23.51
CA CYS A 1059 -10.11 -5.00 -22.81
C CYS A 1059 -10.23 -6.28 -21.97
N THR A 1060 -10.10 -7.46 -22.59
CA THR A 1060 -10.27 -8.76 -21.92
C THR A 1060 -9.25 -8.97 -20.81
N TRP A 1061 -8.03 -8.47 -21.02
CA TRP A 1061 -6.95 -8.58 -20.04
C TRP A 1061 -7.35 -7.95 -18.69
N ALA A 1062 -7.77 -6.68 -18.68
CA ALA A 1062 -8.19 -6.02 -17.44
C ALA A 1062 -9.50 -6.58 -16.89
N LYS A 1063 -10.49 -6.83 -17.75
CA LYS A 1063 -11.85 -7.22 -17.33
C LYS A 1063 -12.00 -8.67 -16.90
N ALA A 1064 -11.02 -9.55 -17.17
CA ALA A 1064 -11.12 -10.97 -16.84
C ALA A 1064 -9.77 -11.60 -16.48
N ASP A 1065 -8.74 -11.44 -17.31
CA ASP A 1065 -7.49 -12.19 -17.14
C ASP A 1065 -6.71 -11.72 -15.90
N LEU A 1066 -6.76 -10.43 -15.53
CA LEU A 1066 -6.12 -9.91 -14.32
C LEU A 1066 -6.61 -10.62 -13.06
N ALA A 1067 -7.93 -10.79 -12.92
CA ALA A 1067 -8.52 -11.51 -11.79
C ALA A 1067 -8.21 -13.01 -11.84
N ARG A 1068 -8.20 -13.63 -13.04
CA ARG A 1068 -7.83 -15.04 -13.20
C ARG A 1068 -6.38 -15.30 -12.82
N ASN A 1069 -5.45 -14.47 -13.32
CA ASN A 1069 -4.03 -14.59 -13.03
C ASN A 1069 -3.75 -14.41 -11.52
N LEU A 1070 -4.46 -13.49 -10.85
CA LEU A 1070 -4.38 -13.39 -9.39
C LEU A 1070 -4.90 -14.66 -8.71
N ALA A 1071 -6.06 -15.18 -9.11
CA ALA A 1071 -6.60 -16.42 -8.54
C ALA A 1071 -5.63 -17.60 -8.70
N ASP A 1072 -4.99 -17.72 -9.87
CA ASP A 1072 -3.99 -18.74 -10.17
C ASP A 1072 -2.73 -18.54 -9.30
N ALA A 1073 -2.24 -17.30 -9.16
CA ALA A 1073 -1.11 -16.97 -8.30
C ALA A 1073 -1.38 -17.29 -6.82
N LEU A 1074 -2.55 -16.89 -6.29
CA LEU A 1074 -2.94 -17.21 -4.91
C LEU A 1074 -3.09 -18.72 -4.69
N SER A 1075 -3.46 -19.46 -5.73
CA SER A 1075 -3.58 -20.92 -5.70
C SER A 1075 -2.25 -21.65 -5.87
N SER A 1076 -1.13 -20.95 -6.12
CA SER A 1076 0.17 -21.59 -6.40
C SER A 1076 0.76 -22.33 -5.18
N PRO A 1077 1.57 -23.38 -5.39
CA PRO A 1077 2.31 -24.04 -4.31
C PRO A 1077 3.23 -23.09 -3.56
N PHE A 1078 3.86 -22.14 -4.26
CA PHE A 1078 4.76 -21.17 -3.64
C PHE A 1078 4.03 -20.26 -2.66
N THR A 1079 2.86 -19.71 -3.05
CA THR A 1079 2.05 -18.89 -2.14
C THR A 1079 1.58 -19.70 -0.93
N ALA A 1080 1.09 -20.93 -1.14
CA ALA A 1080 0.66 -21.78 -0.05
C ALA A 1080 1.79 -22.06 0.96
N ALA A 1081 2.93 -22.55 0.48
CA ALA A 1081 4.05 -22.91 1.34
C ALA A 1081 4.67 -21.71 2.06
N LEU A 1082 4.76 -20.55 1.39
CA LEU A 1082 5.25 -19.32 2.01
C LEU A 1082 4.32 -18.82 3.12
N VAL A 1083 3.01 -18.80 2.87
CA VAL A 1083 2.03 -18.34 3.86
C VAL A 1083 1.98 -19.29 5.06
N ASP A 1084 2.04 -20.61 4.84
CA ASP A 1084 2.07 -21.60 5.93
C ASP A 1084 3.33 -21.42 6.80
N LEU A 1085 4.50 -21.22 6.18
CA LEU A 1085 5.76 -20.98 6.88
C LEU A 1085 5.73 -19.66 7.68
N VAL A 1086 5.27 -18.58 7.07
CA VAL A 1086 5.19 -17.26 7.72
C VAL A 1086 4.14 -17.27 8.83
N GLU A 1087 3.04 -18.02 8.69
CA GLU A 1087 2.05 -18.18 9.76
C GLU A 1087 2.65 -18.87 10.99
N LYS A 1088 3.55 -19.85 10.81
CA LYS A 1088 4.30 -20.44 11.94
C LYS A 1088 5.24 -19.45 12.60
N ILE A 1089 5.96 -18.63 11.82
CA ILE A 1089 6.79 -17.54 12.35
C ILE A 1089 5.96 -16.53 13.14
N ARG A 1090 4.77 -16.18 12.63
CA ARG A 1090 3.83 -15.24 13.27
C ARG A 1090 3.33 -15.76 14.63
N GLN A 1091 3.11 -17.07 14.74
CA GLN A 1091 2.61 -17.72 15.96
C GLN A 1091 3.68 -17.86 17.05
N ASP A 1092 4.96 -17.73 16.72
CA ASP A 1092 6.08 -17.76 17.67
C ASP A 1092 6.53 -16.34 18.04
N PRO A 1093 6.27 -15.86 19.28
CA PRO A 1093 6.60 -14.49 19.67
C PRO A 1093 8.10 -14.18 19.65
N ALA A 1094 8.96 -15.17 19.94
CA ALA A 1094 10.40 -14.97 20.00
C ALA A 1094 10.98 -14.78 18.58
N ALA A 1095 10.63 -15.69 17.66
CA ALA A 1095 11.06 -15.63 16.27
C ALA A 1095 10.53 -14.37 15.58
N ARG A 1096 9.25 -14.05 15.77
CA ARG A 1096 8.61 -12.85 15.22
C ARG A 1096 9.31 -11.56 15.68
N ARG A 1097 9.53 -11.38 16.99
CA ARG A 1097 10.18 -10.17 17.53
C ARG A 1097 11.66 -10.09 17.18
N ALA A 1098 12.36 -11.21 17.09
CA ALA A 1098 13.74 -11.23 16.62
C ALA A 1098 13.83 -10.80 15.14
N LEU A 1099 12.91 -11.28 14.29
CA LEU A 1099 12.79 -10.88 12.89
C LEU A 1099 12.50 -9.37 12.77
N GLU A 1100 11.55 -8.83 13.53
CA GLU A 1100 11.22 -7.40 13.48
C GLU A 1100 12.40 -6.52 13.92
N ARG A 1101 13.15 -6.89 14.98
CA ARG A 1101 14.37 -6.14 15.37
C ARG A 1101 15.44 -6.17 14.29
N PHE A 1102 15.59 -7.29 13.60
CA PHE A 1102 16.52 -7.41 12.49
C PHE A 1102 16.10 -6.53 11.31
N LEU A 1103 14.83 -6.57 10.92
CA LEU A 1103 14.28 -5.73 9.86
C LEU A 1103 14.44 -4.24 10.18
N THR A 1104 14.18 -3.83 11.42
CA THR A 1104 14.42 -2.45 11.88
C THR A 1104 15.90 -2.08 11.75
N HIS A 1105 16.83 -2.97 12.15
CA HIS A 1105 18.26 -2.69 12.04
C HIS A 1105 18.73 -2.47 10.61
N ILE A 1106 18.29 -3.28 9.65
CA ILE A 1106 18.74 -3.17 8.25
C ILE A 1106 18.07 -2.03 7.46
N LEU A 1107 16.90 -1.56 7.92
CA LEU A 1107 16.12 -0.48 7.27
C LEU A 1107 16.34 0.90 7.90
N GLN A 1108 16.78 0.97 9.16
CA GLN A 1108 16.98 2.22 9.87
C GLN A 1108 18.40 2.78 9.63
N GLU A 1109 18.49 4.10 9.45
CA GLU A 1109 19.78 4.78 9.38
C GLU A 1109 20.38 4.92 10.79
N ASN A 1110 21.45 4.16 11.07
CA ASN A 1110 22.22 4.27 12.31
C ASN A 1110 23.64 4.79 12.02
N GLY A 1111 24.14 5.70 12.87
CA GLY A 1111 25.55 6.15 12.82
C GLY A 1111 25.95 6.82 11.49
N SER A 1112 26.94 6.28 10.80
CA SER A 1112 27.51 6.84 9.54
C SER A 1112 26.62 6.61 8.30
N GLY A 1113 25.56 5.81 8.41
CA GLY A 1113 24.65 5.49 7.31
C GLY A 1113 25.17 4.47 6.29
N GLU A 1114 26.38 3.92 6.48
CA GLU A 1114 26.98 2.91 5.60
C GLU A 1114 26.17 1.60 5.53
N GLU A 1115 25.56 1.18 6.64
CA GLU A 1115 24.77 -0.06 6.72
C GLU A 1115 23.51 0.05 5.87
N LEU A 1116 22.75 1.14 6.04
CA LEU A 1116 21.59 1.44 5.21
C LEU A 1116 21.99 1.61 3.74
N GLN A 1117 23.16 2.19 3.46
CA GLN A 1117 23.67 2.30 2.09
C GLN A 1117 23.88 0.92 1.45
N GLY A 1118 24.50 -0.01 2.16
CA GLY A 1118 24.69 -1.38 1.71
C GLY A 1118 23.37 -2.10 1.45
N THR A 1119 22.38 -1.92 2.34
CA THR A 1119 21.03 -2.48 2.17
C THR A 1119 20.32 -1.90 0.95
N LEU A 1120 20.24 -0.58 0.82
CA LEU A 1120 19.58 0.08 -0.31
C LEU A 1120 20.23 -0.27 -1.65
N ALA A 1121 21.57 -0.27 -1.70
CA ALA A 1121 22.31 -0.71 -2.88
C ALA A 1121 21.98 -2.16 -3.25
N SER A 1122 21.85 -3.04 -2.26
CA SER A 1122 21.49 -4.44 -2.50
C SER A 1122 20.05 -4.60 -2.97
N MET A 1123 19.10 -3.88 -2.36
CA MET A 1123 17.69 -3.93 -2.76
C MET A 1123 17.49 -3.47 -4.21
N VAL A 1124 18.09 -2.33 -4.58
CA VAL A 1124 17.98 -1.79 -5.94
C VAL A 1124 18.75 -2.66 -6.94
N ASP A 1125 19.98 -3.09 -6.61
CA ASP A 1125 20.77 -3.95 -7.51
C ASP A 1125 20.16 -5.33 -7.70
N ALA A 1126 19.56 -5.93 -6.65
CA ALA A 1126 18.88 -7.22 -6.76
C ALA A 1126 17.76 -7.20 -7.79
N MET A 1127 16.96 -6.12 -7.86
CA MET A 1127 15.92 -5.99 -8.89
C MET A 1127 16.49 -5.91 -10.31
N GLN A 1128 17.66 -5.29 -10.46
CA GLN A 1128 18.36 -5.25 -11.75
C GLN A 1128 18.97 -6.61 -12.13
N VAL A 1129 19.45 -7.37 -11.14
CA VAL A 1129 20.01 -8.72 -11.34
C VAL A 1129 18.90 -9.72 -11.66
N LEU A 1130 17.78 -9.69 -10.93
CA LEU A 1130 16.64 -10.58 -11.17
C LEU A 1130 16.01 -10.40 -12.56
N ALA A 1131 16.11 -9.21 -13.15
CA ALA A 1131 15.67 -8.96 -14.51
C ALA A 1131 16.52 -9.68 -15.59
N ASP A 1132 17.71 -10.17 -15.25
CA ASP A 1132 18.59 -10.91 -16.15
C ASP A 1132 18.34 -12.43 -16.09
N ASP A 1133 17.13 -12.81 -16.49
CA ASP A 1133 16.71 -14.21 -16.45
C ASP A 1133 17.49 -15.14 -17.40
N GLU A 1134 18.06 -14.60 -18.48
CA GLU A 1134 18.90 -15.35 -19.42
C GLU A 1134 20.01 -16.11 -18.69
N LYS A 1135 20.67 -15.42 -17.73
CA LYS A 1135 21.82 -15.96 -17.01
C LYS A 1135 21.41 -16.63 -15.71
N LEU A 1136 20.41 -16.09 -15.01
CA LEU A 1136 19.98 -16.63 -13.72
C LEU A 1136 19.29 -17.98 -13.84
N VAL A 1137 18.40 -18.18 -14.82
CA VAL A 1137 17.58 -19.39 -14.89
C VAL A 1137 18.42 -20.68 -14.98
N PRO A 1138 19.45 -20.79 -15.86
CA PRO A 1138 20.30 -21.97 -15.90
C PRO A 1138 21.08 -22.22 -14.60
N ILE A 1139 21.49 -21.16 -13.91
CA ILE A 1139 22.20 -21.25 -12.62
C ILE A 1139 21.24 -21.75 -11.54
N MET A 1140 20.02 -21.19 -11.48
CA MET A 1140 18.99 -21.58 -10.52
C MET A 1140 18.56 -23.05 -10.71
N ARG A 1141 18.35 -23.49 -11.96
CA ARG A 1141 18.06 -24.90 -12.27
C ARG A 1141 19.14 -25.84 -11.76
N ALA A 1142 20.42 -25.52 -12.00
CA ALA A 1142 21.54 -26.32 -11.52
C ALA A 1142 21.67 -26.30 -9.99
N ALA A 1143 21.39 -25.16 -9.36
CA ALA A 1143 21.48 -24.98 -7.91
C ALA A 1143 20.27 -25.56 -7.13
N SER A 1144 19.18 -25.95 -7.81
CA SER A 1144 17.97 -26.50 -7.17
C SER A 1144 18.24 -27.65 -6.19
N VAL A 1145 19.28 -28.46 -6.44
CA VAL A 1145 19.71 -29.56 -5.55
C VAL A 1145 20.06 -29.10 -4.13
N ALA A 1146 20.39 -27.81 -3.93
CA ALA A 1146 20.64 -27.23 -2.62
C ALA A 1146 19.39 -27.23 -1.73
N LEU A 1147 18.19 -27.19 -2.33
CA LEU A 1147 16.90 -27.08 -1.64
C LEU A 1147 16.23 -28.44 -1.41
N GLU A 1148 16.90 -29.53 -1.76
CA GLU A 1148 16.37 -30.87 -1.53
C GLU A 1148 16.14 -31.11 -0.02
N PRO A 1149 14.94 -31.50 0.41
CA PRO A 1149 14.68 -31.82 1.81
C PRO A 1149 15.57 -32.96 2.32
N ASP A 1150 15.90 -32.96 3.61
CA ASP A 1150 16.73 -33.95 4.34
C ASP A 1150 18.21 -34.04 3.96
N LYS A 1151 18.57 -33.76 2.70
CA LYS A 1151 19.94 -33.98 2.18
C LYS A 1151 20.53 -32.77 1.44
N GLY A 1152 19.72 -31.77 1.12
CA GLY A 1152 20.18 -30.55 0.45
C GLY A 1152 20.98 -29.64 1.37
N ALA A 1153 21.76 -28.75 0.77
CA ALA A 1153 22.63 -27.83 1.49
C ALA A 1153 21.85 -26.86 2.40
N ALA A 1154 20.65 -26.41 1.99
CA ALA A 1154 19.84 -25.48 2.76
C ALA A 1154 19.40 -26.07 4.12
N ASP A 1155 18.78 -27.25 4.09
CA ASP A 1155 18.30 -27.95 5.30
C ASP A 1155 19.47 -28.37 6.21
N THR A 1156 20.52 -28.98 5.64
CA THR A 1156 21.69 -29.43 6.41
C THR A 1156 22.53 -28.27 6.97
N THR A 1157 22.52 -27.09 6.34
CA THR A 1157 23.16 -25.89 6.87
C THR A 1157 22.38 -25.33 8.06
N LEU A 1158 21.05 -25.40 8.06
CA LEU A 1158 20.24 -24.98 9.21
C LEU A 1158 20.57 -25.81 10.46
N MET A 1159 20.75 -27.12 10.29
CA MET A 1159 21.21 -28.01 11.37
C MET A 1159 22.58 -27.61 11.92
N VAL A 1160 23.52 -27.26 11.02
CA VAL A 1160 24.85 -26.79 11.43
C VAL A 1160 24.75 -25.44 12.13
N LEU A 1161 23.97 -24.49 11.61
CA LEU A 1161 23.74 -23.20 12.26
C LEU A 1161 23.19 -23.38 13.67
N GLN A 1162 22.24 -24.29 13.86
CA GLN A 1162 21.71 -24.63 15.19
C GLN A 1162 22.80 -25.11 16.16
N ALA A 1163 23.75 -25.92 15.68
CA ALA A 1163 24.89 -26.34 16.50
C ALA A 1163 25.85 -25.17 16.77
N LEU A 1164 26.18 -24.38 15.74
CA LEU A 1164 27.12 -23.26 15.83
C LEU A 1164 26.63 -22.14 16.77
N THR A 1165 25.32 -21.98 16.93
CA THR A 1165 24.74 -20.97 17.84
C THR A 1165 24.33 -21.51 19.20
N SER A 1166 24.50 -22.81 19.45
CA SER A 1166 24.20 -23.43 20.75
C SER A 1166 25.37 -23.23 21.72
N ASP A 1167 25.08 -22.86 22.97
CA ASP A 1167 26.08 -22.75 24.04
C ASP A 1167 26.77 -24.09 24.38
N GLU A 1168 26.20 -25.23 23.94
CA GLU A 1168 26.85 -26.54 24.04
C GLU A 1168 28.16 -26.59 23.25
N TYR A 1169 28.18 -25.95 22.08
CA TYR A 1169 29.32 -25.93 21.17
C TYR A 1169 30.07 -24.60 21.22
N ASP A 1170 29.35 -23.46 21.21
CA ASP A 1170 29.91 -22.11 21.18
C ASP A 1170 29.65 -21.32 22.47
N ARG A 1171 30.13 -21.86 23.60
CA ARG A 1171 29.97 -21.28 24.93
C ARG A 1171 30.40 -19.81 25.05
N TYR A 1172 31.40 -19.39 24.29
CA TYR A 1172 32.00 -18.05 24.37
C TYR A 1172 31.53 -17.11 23.26
N HIS A 1173 30.55 -17.52 22.45
CA HIS A 1173 29.98 -16.74 21.35
C HIS A 1173 31.05 -16.31 20.31
N VAL A 1174 31.97 -17.23 20.00
CA VAL A 1174 33.08 -17.03 19.06
C VAL A 1174 32.57 -16.71 17.67
N ILE A 1175 31.52 -17.40 17.20
CA ILE A 1175 30.97 -17.22 15.85
C ILE A 1175 30.48 -15.79 15.62
N ASP A 1176 29.90 -15.15 16.64
CA ASP A 1176 29.39 -13.78 16.56
C ASP A 1176 30.51 -12.79 16.25
N LYS A 1177 31.69 -13.01 16.84
CA LYS A 1177 32.88 -12.19 16.59
C LYS A 1177 33.50 -12.49 15.23
N VAL A 1178 33.63 -13.77 14.88
CA VAL A 1178 34.23 -14.20 13.61
C VAL A 1178 33.42 -13.72 12.41
N LEU A 1179 32.09 -13.89 12.43
CA LEU A 1179 31.21 -13.44 11.33
C LEU A 1179 31.26 -11.93 11.14
N ALA A 1180 31.24 -11.15 12.23
CA ALA A 1180 31.37 -9.69 12.16
C ALA A 1180 32.75 -9.27 11.62
N ASN A 1181 33.83 -9.92 12.07
CA ASN A 1181 35.19 -9.65 11.58
C ASN A 1181 35.36 -10.00 10.10
N LEU A 1182 34.75 -11.09 9.62
CA LEU A 1182 34.82 -11.53 8.21
C LEU A 1182 34.31 -10.48 7.23
N VAL A 1183 33.30 -9.70 7.61
CA VAL A 1183 32.67 -8.68 6.76
C VAL A 1183 33.14 -7.26 7.03
N THR A 1184 33.99 -7.07 8.03
CA THR A 1184 34.53 -5.75 8.38
C THR A 1184 35.72 -5.42 7.46
N PRO A 1185 35.69 -4.30 6.72
CA PRO A 1185 36.82 -3.87 5.89
C PRO A 1185 38.11 -3.78 6.70
N MET A 1186 39.21 -4.35 6.18
CA MET A 1186 40.52 -4.25 6.84
C MET A 1186 41.06 -2.81 6.75
N VAL A 1187 41.89 -2.41 7.71
CA VAL A 1187 42.62 -1.13 7.64
C VAL A 1187 43.96 -1.34 6.98
N GLY A 1188 44.17 -0.70 5.83
CA GLY A 1188 45.41 -0.77 5.08
C GLY A 1188 46.58 -0.07 5.78
N PRO A 1189 47.84 -0.32 5.36
CA PRO A 1189 49.04 0.25 5.97
C PRO A 1189 49.09 1.79 5.98
N SER A 1190 48.35 2.43 5.08
CA SER A 1190 48.20 3.89 4.95
C SER A 1190 46.99 4.46 5.70
N GLY A 1191 46.20 3.62 6.39
CA GLY A 1191 45.01 4.00 7.13
C GLY A 1191 43.71 4.06 6.31
N GLY A 1192 43.73 3.72 5.03
CA GLY A 1192 42.52 3.59 4.19
C GLY A 1192 41.83 2.24 4.36
N ALA A 1193 40.54 2.15 4.04
CA ALA A 1193 39.80 0.89 4.02
C ALA A 1193 40.27 0.00 2.85
N GLU A 1194 40.63 -1.25 3.13
CA GLU A 1194 40.90 -2.33 2.18
C GLU A 1194 39.68 -3.27 2.09
N LEU A 1195 39.78 -4.32 1.26
CA LEU A 1195 38.79 -5.39 1.21
C LEU A 1195 38.60 -6.04 2.60
N SER A 1196 37.40 -6.54 2.85
CA SER A 1196 37.13 -7.38 4.02
C SER A 1196 37.84 -8.75 3.88
N PRO A 1197 38.07 -9.48 4.99
CA PRO A 1197 38.63 -10.82 4.92
C PRO A 1197 37.84 -11.77 4.00
N MET A 1198 36.50 -11.71 4.02
CA MET A 1198 35.64 -12.52 3.16
C MET A 1198 35.94 -12.27 1.66
N GLU A 1199 36.03 -11.01 1.25
CA GLU A 1199 36.35 -10.64 -0.13
C GLU A 1199 37.74 -11.14 -0.55
N VAL A 1200 38.74 -11.02 0.34
CA VAL A 1200 40.09 -11.55 0.08
C VAL A 1200 40.07 -13.07 -0.07
N PHE A 1201 39.36 -13.80 0.79
CA PHE A 1201 39.26 -15.26 0.67
C PHE A 1201 38.61 -15.68 -0.65
N MET A 1202 37.53 -15.00 -1.07
CA MET A 1202 36.86 -15.29 -2.34
C MET A 1202 37.78 -15.00 -3.55
N ASP A 1203 38.48 -13.87 -3.55
CA ASP A 1203 39.42 -13.51 -4.62
C ASP A 1203 40.58 -14.52 -4.72
N VAL A 1204 41.16 -14.92 -3.58
CA VAL A 1204 42.26 -15.89 -3.57
C VAL A 1204 41.80 -17.26 -4.05
N ILE A 1205 40.64 -17.75 -3.59
CA ILE A 1205 40.07 -19.04 -4.02
C ILE A 1205 39.85 -19.02 -5.53
N THR A 1206 39.27 -17.95 -6.07
CA THR A 1206 38.98 -17.86 -7.51
C THR A 1206 40.25 -17.74 -8.36
N GLU A 1207 41.26 -16.98 -7.92
CA GLU A 1207 42.54 -16.82 -8.64
C GLU A 1207 43.41 -18.08 -8.61
N VAL A 1208 43.56 -18.71 -7.45
CA VAL A 1208 44.42 -19.90 -7.28
C VAL A 1208 43.82 -21.11 -8.00
N HIS A 1209 42.49 -21.26 -7.99
CA HIS A 1209 41.84 -22.46 -8.53
C HIS A 1209 41.43 -22.34 -10.00
N ARG A 1210 41.91 -21.35 -10.75
CA ARG A 1210 41.78 -21.31 -12.22
C ARG A 1210 42.38 -22.54 -12.92
N ALA A 1211 41.91 -22.88 -14.11
CA ALA A 1211 42.52 -23.93 -14.93
C ALA A 1211 43.98 -23.57 -15.27
N ASP A 1212 44.25 -22.29 -15.56
CA ASP A 1212 45.58 -21.71 -15.62
C ASP A 1212 45.61 -20.33 -14.91
N PRO A 1213 46.29 -20.20 -13.76
CA PRO A 1213 46.33 -18.94 -12.99
C PRO A 1213 47.45 -17.97 -13.42
N THR A 1214 48.12 -18.23 -14.55
CA THR A 1214 49.29 -17.43 -14.99
C THR A 1214 48.94 -15.96 -15.23
N ASP A 1215 47.77 -15.69 -15.82
CA ASP A 1215 47.23 -14.35 -15.97
C ASP A 1215 46.07 -14.12 -14.99
N PRO A 1216 46.28 -13.40 -13.87
CA PRO A 1216 45.22 -13.15 -12.90
C PRO A 1216 44.13 -12.19 -13.43
N PHE A 1217 44.40 -11.45 -14.51
CA PHE A 1217 43.47 -10.47 -15.08
C PHE A 1217 42.63 -11.01 -16.23
N ALA A 1218 42.95 -12.22 -16.73
CA ALA A 1218 42.16 -12.87 -17.76
C ALA A 1218 40.73 -13.18 -17.25
N PRO A 1219 39.68 -13.06 -18.10
CA PRO A 1219 38.33 -13.48 -17.74
C PRO A 1219 38.26 -14.94 -17.31
N LEU A 1220 37.35 -15.27 -16.38
CA LEU A 1220 37.06 -16.66 -16.03
C LEU A 1220 36.22 -17.29 -17.13
N ASP A 1221 36.77 -18.28 -17.82
CA ASP A 1221 36.05 -19.03 -18.85
C ASP A 1221 35.26 -20.22 -18.26
N PRO A 1222 34.38 -20.89 -19.05
CA PRO A 1222 33.64 -22.05 -18.55
C PRO A 1222 34.52 -23.21 -18.05
N THR A 1223 35.76 -23.31 -18.53
CA THR A 1223 36.75 -24.30 -18.06
C THR A 1223 37.27 -23.91 -16.67
N ASP A 1224 37.56 -22.63 -16.44
CA ASP A 1224 37.94 -22.10 -15.12
C ASP A 1224 36.85 -22.37 -14.10
N TYR A 1225 35.59 -22.04 -14.40
CA TYR A 1225 34.46 -22.36 -13.51
C TYR A 1225 34.33 -23.86 -13.26
N GLY A 1226 34.46 -24.69 -14.30
CA GLY A 1226 34.46 -26.15 -14.15
C GLY A 1226 35.57 -26.66 -13.23
N TYR A 1227 36.78 -26.09 -13.33
CA TYR A 1227 37.91 -26.46 -12.46
C TYR A 1227 37.69 -25.99 -11.02
N ILE A 1228 37.27 -24.75 -10.80
CA ILE A 1228 36.97 -24.20 -9.48
C ILE A 1228 35.90 -25.04 -8.78
N MET A 1229 34.76 -25.29 -9.45
CA MET A 1229 33.67 -26.11 -8.91
C MET A 1229 34.15 -27.53 -8.59
N LYS A 1230 34.95 -28.15 -9.46
CA LYS A 1230 35.53 -29.47 -9.23
C LYS A 1230 36.47 -29.50 -8.03
N VAL A 1231 37.32 -28.48 -7.85
CA VAL A 1231 38.22 -28.42 -6.69
C VAL A 1231 37.41 -28.27 -5.41
N MET A 1232 36.40 -27.41 -5.39
CA MET A 1232 35.52 -27.24 -4.23
C MET A 1232 34.76 -28.53 -3.91
N ARG A 1233 34.21 -29.18 -4.93
CA ARG A 1233 33.58 -30.51 -4.84
C ARG A 1233 34.55 -31.56 -4.28
N ASP A 1234 35.74 -31.71 -4.86
CA ASP A 1234 36.72 -32.71 -4.42
C ASP A 1234 37.23 -32.40 -3.00
N PHE A 1235 37.38 -31.12 -2.64
CA PHE A 1235 37.70 -30.70 -1.29
C PHE A 1235 36.64 -31.18 -0.29
N MET A 1236 35.36 -31.08 -0.63
CA MET A 1236 34.26 -31.55 0.23
C MET A 1236 34.15 -33.09 0.22
N LEU A 1237 34.14 -33.71 -0.96
CA LEU A 1237 33.71 -35.11 -1.17
C LEU A 1237 34.85 -36.14 -1.20
N SER A 1238 36.11 -35.73 -1.39
CA SER A 1238 37.19 -36.71 -1.61
C SER A 1238 37.59 -37.44 -0.34
N GLU A 1239 37.46 -38.77 -0.36
CA GLU A 1239 37.87 -39.66 0.75
C GLU A 1239 39.39 -39.71 0.99
N THR A 1240 40.19 -39.31 0.00
CA THR A 1240 41.67 -39.45 0.04
C THR A 1240 42.43 -38.14 0.19
N ARG A 1241 41.80 -37.01 -0.11
CA ARG A 1241 42.44 -35.67 -0.07
C ARG A 1241 41.49 -34.53 0.34
N GLY A 1242 40.23 -34.85 0.63
CA GLY A 1242 39.17 -33.90 1.01
C GLY A 1242 38.84 -33.92 2.50
N LEU A 1243 37.74 -33.28 2.87
CA LEU A 1243 37.20 -33.25 4.23
C LEU A 1243 36.76 -34.64 4.71
N GLU A 1244 36.30 -35.53 3.82
CA GLU A 1244 36.00 -36.92 4.17
C GLU A 1244 37.20 -37.67 4.76
N GLN A 1245 38.40 -37.47 4.18
CA GLN A 1245 39.63 -37.97 4.78
C GLN A 1245 39.82 -37.39 6.19
N ILE A 1246 39.55 -36.09 6.35
CA ILE A 1246 39.70 -35.43 7.64
C ILE A 1246 38.79 -36.07 8.69
N TYR A 1247 37.52 -36.24 8.39
CA TYR A 1247 36.53 -36.87 9.25
C TYR A 1247 36.88 -38.32 9.55
N ALA A 1248 37.40 -39.08 8.59
CA ALA A 1248 37.83 -40.46 8.79
C ALA A 1248 39.02 -40.59 9.75
N ILE A 1249 39.96 -39.64 9.74
CA ILE A 1249 41.04 -39.61 10.74
C ILE A 1249 40.52 -39.28 12.13
N VAL A 1250 39.65 -38.28 12.27
CA VAL A 1250 39.13 -37.90 13.59
C VAL A 1250 38.36 -39.06 14.21
N ARG A 1251 37.47 -39.71 13.44
CA ARG A 1251 36.72 -40.91 13.84
C ARG A 1251 37.59 -42.10 14.29
N LYS A 1252 38.83 -42.20 13.80
CA LYS A 1252 39.76 -43.28 14.15
C LYS A 1252 40.71 -42.93 15.29
N ARG A 1253 40.70 -41.67 15.78
CA ARG A 1253 41.51 -41.26 16.92
C ARG A 1253 40.94 -41.90 18.18
N LYS A 1254 41.80 -42.54 18.98
CA LYS A 1254 41.37 -43.03 20.30
C LYS A 1254 41.08 -41.83 21.19
N HIS A 1255 39.82 -41.66 21.57
CA HIS A 1255 39.41 -40.74 22.63
C HIS A 1255 40.11 -41.18 23.93
N GLN A 1256 41.00 -40.35 24.47
CA GLN A 1256 41.66 -40.55 25.77
C GLN A 1256 40.93 -39.77 26.86
#